data_AF-A0ABD0X6G0-F1
#
_entry.id   AF-A0ABD0X6G0-F1
#
_cell.length_a   1.000
_cell.length_b   1.000
_cell.length_c   1.000
_cell.angle_alpha   90.00
_cell.angle_beta   90.00
_cell.angle_gamma   90.00
#
_symmetry.space_group_name_H-M   'P 1'
#
loop_
_entity.id
_entity.type
_entity.pdbx_description
1 polymer ?
#
loop_
_entity_poly.entity_id
_entity_poly.type
_entity_poly.pdbx_seq_one_letter_code
_entity_poly.pdbx_strand_id
1 'polypeptide(L)'
;MLNKNGIGSILISLNTSCPFWTYMRCFTSDFLNKEDIDFLAGFSKFYSVRKDPEKATSWREKGNASFKPGTTLLQLCYSQGVCHASLTSDQLALCYANRSAALFHLQHYKECLEDIQRALKHGYPSHLQAKLRGRQTQCLNLLPNPELRAGDQEEGVRSIQKDQNDSVPLSRLSPRVSVCYRPGRGRHLVATEGIKAGELIVEDRAFSCVLIPGMEGGAFKTEERHCHLCLGETVSPVPCGGCSYARYCSEACRRAAWKGHHCWDCPIGAELRATGVMSQLALRVTLEAGLKEVLKAWEMTRTKYKDYEPVTENGNARSKPITEKVRPQEDTGSSGTTLTEPKVSDPSACYHGDSYLSVYHLLPHVDGHTPSLRYLWSVTVATLYLRLRQTGPPPTSWRMAGACEINQLQIEAKEAESVGWVPEHSLLGSVVLRHVLQLRCNAQAVILLRDTGDLTAVQSSEEVRVATAIFPTLSVLNHSCCPNTSLTFRTARSLNTHLESSESSLESTTGSVACSIPLCTRNPVVVSASVRASKDITPGEEVFHCYGPHSSRMELHERRRLLQEQYQFLCVCQACILGQKEEPEVEGSVKTTGTNLLCWKCSSHLKRDTDGRVYCLGGHAVSSSELDHKLEKVKVQLKQALDLMDDFRPDQSVRVLQQAVSEAAVFLADTHPLQGQLADSMAQAYATMGEWDMAATQLQRSVVAISSQYGEDSVELGRQLFKLAQLHFNGGSPGPCLSVMPRARRLLSIHCGPHCPEVQELQAMEDCLQGVL
;
A
#
# COMPACT_ATOMS: atom_id res chain seq x y z
N MET A 1 1.64 28.61 -20.77
CA MET A 1 2.83 29.26 -21.35
C MET A 1 3.48 30.04 -20.23
N LEU A 2 4.65 29.62 -19.73
CA LEU A 2 5.37 30.30 -18.64
C LEU A 2 6.57 31.06 -19.23
N ASN A 3 6.90 32.20 -18.62
CA ASN A 3 7.84 33.21 -19.11
C ASN A 3 9.22 32.62 -19.47
N LYS A 4 9.59 32.66 -20.76
CA LYS A 4 10.79 32.00 -21.32
C LYS A 4 12.12 32.50 -20.75
N ASN A 5 12.16 33.72 -20.20
CA ASN A 5 13.41 34.32 -19.70
C ASN A 5 13.77 33.90 -18.26
N GLY A 6 12.82 33.36 -17.48
CA GLY A 6 13.08 32.83 -16.13
C GLY A 6 13.54 31.36 -16.12
N ILE A 7 13.15 30.59 -17.13
CA ILE A 7 13.44 29.16 -17.25
C ILE A 7 14.96 28.90 -17.40
N GLY A 8 15.68 29.83 -18.03
CA GLY A 8 17.13 29.73 -18.24
C GLY A 8 17.96 29.78 -16.95
N SER A 9 17.65 30.68 -16.00
CA SER A 9 18.38 30.71 -14.71
C SER A 9 17.92 29.61 -13.75
N ILE A 10 16.65 29.17 -13.86
CA ILE A 10 16.10 28.02 -13.16
C ILE A 10 16.80 26.72 -13.57
N LEU A 11 17.07 26.50 -14.86
CA LEU A 11 17.80 25.32 -15.33
C LEU A 11 19.27 25.29 -14.82
N ILE A 12 19.89 26.45 -14.62
CA ILE A 12 21.23 26.57 -14.06
C ILE A 12 21.23 26.27 -12.54
N SER A 13 20.22 26.71 -11.78
CA SER A 13 20.09 26.36 -10.34
C SER A 13 19.54 24.95 -10.09
N LEU A 14 18.77 24.40 -11.03
CA LEU A 14 18.36 22.99 -11.03
C LEU A 14 19.51 22.06 -11.45
N ASN A 15 20.59 22.54 -12.06
CA ASN A 15 21.74 21.68 -12.41
C ASN A 15 22.80 21.55 -11.30
N THR A 16 22.62 22.23 -10.16
CA THR A 16 23.53 22.15 -9.02
C THR A 16 22.87 21.48 -7.82
N SER A 17 23.68 20.93 -6.90
CA SER A 17 23.29 20.32 -5.61
C SER A 17 22.70 21.35 -4.64
N CYS A 18 21.75 22.16 -5.12
CA CYS A 18 21.20 23.29 -4.40
C CYS A 18 20.21 22.80 -3.33
N PRO A 19 20.23 23.38 -2.12
CA PRO A 19 19.31 22.96 -1.09
C PRO A 19 17.83 23.21 -1.44
N PHE A 20 16.93 22.34 -0.96
CA PHE A 20 15.49 22.39 -1.27
C PHE A 20 14.81 23.74 -0.96
N TRP A 21 15.29 24.46 0.04
CA TRP A 21 14.78 25.78 0.38
C TRP A 21 15.06 26.82 -0.70
N THR A 22 16.16 26.68 -1.45
CA THR A 22 16.50 27.59 -2.54
C THR A 22 15.49 27.45 -3.68
N TYR A 23 15.08 26.22 -4.01
CA TYR A 23 14.02 25.99 -5.00
C TYR A 23 12.70 26.66 -4.55
N MET A 24 12.24 26.37 -3.33
CA MET A 24 10.97 26.92 -2.84
C MET A 24 10.96 28.44 -2.74
N ARG A 25 12.08 29.05 -2.32
CA ARG A 25 12.23 30.51 -2.27
C ARG A 25 12.06 31.12 -3.65
N CYS A 26 12.79 30.62 -4.66
CA CYS A 26 12.67 31.13 -6.03
C CYS A 26 11.24 31.03 -6.58
N PHE A 27 10.58 29.87 -6.44
CA PHE A 27 9.24 29.68 -7.03
C PHE A 27 8.14 30.51 -6.35
N THR A 28 8.20 30.70 -5.03
CA THR A 28 7.12 31.38 -4.28
C THR A 28 7.22 32.90 -4.25
N SER A 29 8.40 33.50 -4.48
CA SER A 29 8.58 34.96 -4.52
C SER A 29 8.63 35.54 -5.94
N ASP A 30 9.18 34.82 -6.92
CA ASP A 30 9.60 35.43 -8.18
C ASP A 30 8.87 34.90 -9.43
N PHE A 31 8.18 33.75 -9.35
CA PHE A 31 7.69 33.05 -10.54
C PHE A 31 6.22 32.63 -10.52
N LEU A 32 5.63 32.31 -9.37
CA LEU A 32 4.21 31.97 -9.32
C LEU A 32 3.35 33.23 -9.19
N ASN A 33 2.41 33.36 -10.13
CA ASN A 33 1.45 34.46 -10.12
C ASN A 33 0.05 33.95 -9.73
N LYS A 34 -0.92 34.86 -9.67
CA LYS A 34 -2.30 34.52 -9.35
C LYS A 34 -2.95 33.59 -10.40
N GLU A 35 -2.54 33.70 -11.66
CA GLU A 35 -3.06 32.88 -12.76
C GLU A 35 -2.68 31.40 -12.60
N ASP A 36 -1.48 31.10 -12.08
CA ASP A 36 -1.05 29.72 -11.80
C ASP A 36 -1.93 29.06 -10.72
N ILE A 37 -2.31 29.84 -9.70
CA ILE A 37 -3.24 29.41 -8.65
C ILE A 37 -4.64 29.21 -9.23
N ASP A 38 -5.10 30.15 -10.05
CA ASP A 38 -6.42 30.10 -10.68
C ASP A 38 -6.52 28.93 -11.68
N PHE A 39 -5.42 28.58 -12.37
CA PHE A 39 -5.35 27.40 -13.22
C PHE A 39 -5.56 26.10 -12.43
N LEU A 40 -4.82 25.91 -11.31
CA LEU A 40 -5.01 24.75 -10.45
C LEU A 40 -6.44 24.71 -9.88
N ALA A 41 -6.96 25.85 -9.44
CA ALA A 41 -8.34 25.96 -8.95
C ALA A 41 -9.39 25.68 -10.04
N GLY A 42 -9.08 25.99 -11.30
CA GLY A 42 -9.90 25.64 -12.46
C GLY A 42 -9.93 24.13 -12.70
N PHE A 43 -8.76 23.50 -12.73
CA PHE A 43 -8.61 22.06 -12.94
C PHE A 43 -9.16 21.23 -11.77
N SER A 44 -9.05 21.72 -10.53
CA SER A 44 -9.55 21.02 -9.34
C SER A 44 -11.07 20.92 -9.28
N LYS A 45 -11.82 21.72 -10.07
CA LYS A 45 -13.29 21.64 -10.15
C LYS A 45 -13.78 20.25 -10.57
N PHE A 46 -13.04 19.55 -11.44
CA PHE A 46 -13.35 18.17 -11.85
C PHE A 46 -13.22 17.16 -10.69
N TYR A 47 -12.53 17.53 -9.62
CA TYR A 47 -12.29 16.72 -8.44
C TYR A 47 -13.01 17.25 -7.20
N SER A 48 -14.09 18.02 -7.40
CA SER A 48 -14.84 18.64 -6.30
C SER A 48 -15.20 17.65 -5.20
N VAL A 49 -14.88 18.03 -3.96
CA VAL A 49 -15.17 17.27 -2.74
C VAL A 49 -16.23 17.97 -1.88
N ARG A 50 -17.00 18.89 -2.47
CA ARG A 50 -18.05 19.61 -1.73
C ARG A 50 -19.23 18.69 -1.41
N LYS A 51 -19.88 18.95 -0.28
CA LYS A 51 -21.20 18.40 0.03
C LYS A 51 -22.20 18.91 -1.01
N ASP A 52 -23.13 18.05 -1.40
CA ASP A 52 -24.05 18.28 -2.50
C ASP A 52 -25.35 17.50 -2.21
N PRO A 53 -26.41 18.18 -1.71
CA PRO A 53 -27.69 17.55 -1.40
C PRO A 53 -28.39 16.92 -2.60
N GLU A 54 -28.18 17.43 -3.82
CA GLU A 54 -28.77 16.87 -5.04
C GLU A 54 -28.09 15.54 -5.38
N LYS A 55 -26.75 15.48 -5.32
CA LYS A 55 -26.02 14.20 -5.44
C LYS A 55 -26.41 13.22 -4.34
N ALA A 56 -26.61 13.68 -3.10
CA ALA A 56 -27.07 12.82 -2.02
C ALA A 56 -28.43 12.18 -2.34
N THR A 57 -29.34 12.96 -2.89
CA THR A 57 -30.66 12.50 -3.36
C THR A 57 -30.52 11.48 -4.49
N SER A 58 -29.72 11.79 -5.51
CA SER A 58 -29.47 10.90 -6.65
C SER A 58 -28.91 9.53 -6.21
N TRP A 59 -27.94 9.50 -5.30
CA TRP A 59 -27.40 8.24 -4.77
C TRP A 59 -28.43 7.44 -3.95
N ARG A 60 -29.25 8.13 -3.15
CA ARG A 60 -30.34 7.51 -2.40
C ARG A 60 -31.38 6.88 -3.34
N GLU A 61 -31.76 7.59 -4.39
CA GLU A 61 -32.72 7.11 -5.39
C GLU A 61 -32.16 5.95 -6.21
N LYS A 62 -30.88 6.00 -6.58
CA LYS A 62 -30.18 4.88 -7.23
C LYS A 62 -30.19 3.62 -6.37
N GLY A 63 -29.97 3.76 -5.06
CA GLY A 63 -30.12 2.67 -4.08
C GLY A 63 -31.55 2.13 -4.05
N ASN A 64 -32.56 3.00 -4.02
CA ASN A 64 -33.96 2.59 -4.00
C ASN A 64 -34.39 1.86 -5.29
N ALA A 65 -33.95 2.33 -6.45
CA ALA A 65 -34.28 1.73 -7.75
C ALA A 65 -33.63 0.35 -7.94
N SER A 66 -32.46 0.14 -7.32
CA SER A 66 -31.69 -1.11 -7.41
C SER A 66 -31.98 -2.07 -6.25
N PHE A 67 -33.03 -1.84 -5.47
CA PHE A 67 -33.29 -2.56 -4.22
C PHE A 67 -33.58 -4.05 -4.46
N LYS A 68 -32.53 -4.86 -4.33
CA LYS A 68 -32.59 -6.32 -4.18
C LYS A 68 -32.05 -6.69 -2.79
N PRO A 69 -32.86 -7.28 -1.90
CA PRO A 69 -32.40 -7.70 -0.57
C PRO A 69 -31.13 -8.54 -0.65
N GLY A 70 -30.20 -8.32 0.29
CA GLY A 70 -28.96 -9.11 0.40
C GLY A 70 -27.79 -8.66 -0.48
N THR A 71 -27.85 -7.48 -1.10
CA THR A 71 -26.75 -6.98 -1.97
C THR A 71 -25.91 -5.88 -1.31
N THR A 72 -24.59 -6.08 -1.22
CA THR A 72 -23.61 -5.11 -0.69
C THR A 72 -23.62 -3.78 -1.47
N LEU A 73 -24.00 -3.84 -2.76
CA LEU A 73 -24.15 -2.66 -3.63
C LEU A 73 -25.11 -1.59 -3.06
N LEU A 74 -26.18 -2.01 -2.38
CA LEU A 74 -27.15 -1.09 -1.78
C LEU A 74 -26.54 -0.29 -0.63
N GLN A 75 -25.80 -0.96 0.24
CA GLN A 75 -25.12 -0.33 1.37
C GLN A 75 -24.11 0.73 0.85
N LEU A 76 -23.40 0.45 -0.25
CA LEU A 76 -22.47 1.38 -0.87
C LEU A 76 -23.17 2.60 -1.49
N CYS A 77 -24.29 2.42 -2.21
CA CYS A 77 -25.10 3.52 -2.75
C CYS A 77 -25.54 4.49 -1.65
N TYR A 78 -26.14 3.98 -0.58
CA TYR A 78 -26.60 4.81 0.53
C TYR A 78 -25.43 5.46 1.27
N SER A 79 -24.29 4.79 1.39
CA SER A 79 -23.06 5.36 1.95
C SER A 79 -22.54 6.56 1.16
N GLN A 80 -22.63 6.55 -0.19
CA GLN A 80 -22.33 7.76 -0.98
C GLN A 80 -23.33 8.88 -0.70
N GLY A 81 -24.62 8.55 -0.57
CA GLY A 81 -25.66 9.50 -0.18
C GLY A 81 -25.32 10.22 1.13
N VAL A 82 -24.96 9.44 2.17
CA VAL A 82 -24.50 9.96 3.46
C VAL A 82 -23.25 10.84 3.32
N CYS A 83 -22.29 10.45 2.47
CA CYS A 83 -21.08 11.24 2.24
C CYS A 83 -21.36 12.58 1.54
N HIS A 84 -22.33 12.65 0.62
CA HIS A 84 -22.67 13.89 -0.07
C HIS A 84 -23.59 14.82 0.73
N ALA A 85 -24.41 14.29 1.64
CA ALA A 85 -25.34 15.09 2.42
C ALA A 85 -24.62 16.04 3.40
N SER A 86 -25.08 17.29 3.47
CA SER A 86 -24.67 18.25 4.49
C SER A 86 -25.35 17.93 5.84
N LEU A 87 -24.75 18.40 6.94
CA LEU A 87 -25.31 18.21 8.30
C LEU A 87 -26.69 18.85 8.49
N THR A 88 -27.01 19.86 7.69
CA THR A 88 -28.27 20.62 7.72
C THR A 88 -29.33 20.09 6.77
N SER A 89 -29.01 19.09 5.95
CA SER A 89 -29.94 18.55 4.96
C SER A 89 -30.72 17.36 5.52
N ASP A 90 -32.04 17.37 5.33
CA ASP A 90 -32.91 16.22 5.65
C ASP A 90 -32.48 14.94 4.91
N GLN A 91 -31.77 15.08 3.78
CA GLN A 91 -31.24 13.94 3.03
C GLN A 91 -30.27 13.09 3.87
N LEU A 92 -29.58 13.68 4.85
CA LEU A 92 -28.67 12.94 5.72
C LEU A 92 -29.42 11.89 6.55
N ALA A 93 -30.50 12.30 7.22
CA ALA A 93 -31.35 11.40 8.01
C ALA A 93 -32.02 10.34 7.15
N LEU A 94 -32.50 10.72 5.96
CA LEU A 94 -33.11 9.78 5.01
C LEU A 94 -32.10 8.73 4.48
N CYS A 95 -30.86 9.13 4.19
CA CYS A 95 -29.81 8.20 3.75
C CYS A 95 -29.43 7.22 4.85
N TYR A 96 -29.29 7.65 6.11
CA TYR A 96 -29.06 6.73 7.24
C TYR A 96 -30.22 5.74 7.45
N ALA A 97 -31.46 6.21 7.34
CA ALA A 97 -32.65 5.36 7.45
C ALA A 97 -32.71 4.29 6.34
N ASN A 98 -32.30 4.62 5.12
CA ASN A 98 -32.24 3.66 4.01
C ASN A 98 -31.02 2.73 4.13
N ARG A 99 -29.86 3.24 4.56
CA ARG A 99 -28.67 2.41 4.79
C ARG A 99 -28.89 1.38 5.89
N SER A 100 -29.55 1.74 7.00
CA SER A 100 -29.94 0.76 8.02
C SER A 100 -30.87 -0.33 7.47
N ALA A 101 -31.66 -0.06 6.42
CA ALA A 101 -32.47 -1.09 5.78
C ALA A 101 -31.59 -2.11 5.05
N ALA A 102 -30.63 -1.62 4.27
CA ALA A 102 -29.66 -2.46 3.59
C ALA A 102 -28.84 -3.29 4.59
N LEU A 103 -28.32 -2.65 5.65
CA LEU A 103 -27.54 -3.32 6.69
C LEU A 103 -28.32 -4.43 7.41
N PHE A 104 -29.61 -4.20 7.69
CA PHE A 104 -30.48 -5.23 8.27
C PHE A 104 -30.59 -6.47 7.38
N HIS A 105 -30.79 -6.29 6.07
CA HIS A 105 -30.87 -7.40 5.12
C HIS A 105 -29.52 -8.09 4.89
N LEU A 106 -28.40 -7.40 5.14
CA LEU A 106 -27.05 -7.96 5.15
C LEU A 106 -26.68 -8.57 6.52
N GLN A 107 -27.62 -8.65 7.46
CA GLN A 107 -27.43 -9.19 8.82
C GLN A 107 -26.39 -8.43 9.67
N HIS A 108 -26.01 -7.21 9.26
CA HIS A 108 -25.18 -6.29 10.04
C HIS A 108 -26.04 -5.55 11.08
N TYR A 109 -26.55 -6.29 12.08
CA TYR A 109 -27.54 -5.77 13.02
C TYR A 109 -27.01 -4.65 13.93
N LYS A 110 -25.73 -4.71 14.33
CA LYS A 110 -25.08 -3.68 15.15
C LYS A 110 -25.00 -2.34 14.41
N GLU A 111 -24.46 -2.36 13.19
CA GLU A 111 -24.33 -1.19 12.33
C GLU A 111 -25.70 -0.64 11.90
N CYS A 112 -26.69 -1.53 11.72
CA CYS A 112 -28.07 -1.13 11.48
C CYS A 112 -28.64 -0.30 12.64
N LEU A 113 -28.41 -0.72 13.90
CA LEU A 113 -28.86 0.01 15.09
C LEU A 113 -28.19 1.39 15.20
N GLU A 114 -26.89 1.46 14.93
CA GLU A 114 -26.16 2.74 14.92
C GLU A 114 -26.72 3.71 13.88
N ASP A 115 -27.03 3.24 12.67
CA ASP A 115 -27.60 4.08 11.62
C ASP A 115 -29.03 4.53 11.92
N ILE A 116 -29.84 3.70 12.60
CA ILE A 116 -31.15 4.11 13.12
C ILE A 116 -30.98 5.28 14.09
N GLN A 117 -30.03 5.18 15.03
CA GLN A 117 -29.75 6.26 15.98
C GLN A 117 -29.26 7.54 15.28
N ARG A 118 -28.36 7.40 14.28
CA ARG A 118 -27.89 8.54 13.46
C ARG A 118 -29.04 9.20 12.72
N ALA A 119 -29.94 8.43 12.10
CA ALA A 119 -31.11 8.96 11.40
C ALA A 119 -31.99 9.79 12.35
N LEU A 120 -32.33 9.24 13.52
CA LEU A 120 -33.15 9.93 14.52
C LEU A 120 -32.48 11.21 15.04
N LYS A 121 -31.18 11.16 15.34
CA LYS A 121 -30.38 12.31 15.78
C LYS A 121 -30.38 13.46 14.77
N HIS A 122 -30.42 13.14 13.48
CA HIS A 122 -30.41 14.12 12.39
C HIS A 122 -31.82 14.53 11.92
N GLY A 123 -32.86 14.31 12.73
CA GLY A 123 -34.20 14.85 12.47
C GLY A 123 -35.06 14.00 11.53
N TYR A 124 -34.92 12.67 11.53
CA TYR A 124 -35.76 11.80 10.71
C TYR A 124 -37.27 12.05 10.96
N PRO A 125 -38.11 12.16 9.89
CA PRO A 125 -39.49 12.59 10.01
C PRO A 125 -40.31 11.76 11.00
N SER A 126 -40.98 12.41 11.95
CA SER A 126 -41.72 11.78 13.06
C SER A 126 -42.74 10.74 12.59
N HIS A 127 -43.50 11.06 11.54
CA HIS A 127 -44.49 10.17 10.94
C HIS A 127 -43.90 8.89 10.29
N LEU A 128 -42.59 8.85 10.02
CA LEU A 128 -41.89 7.68 9.47
C LEU A 128 -41.12 6.88 10.55
N GLN A 129 -40.97 7.41 11.77
CA GLN A 129 -40.15 6.78 12.81
C GLN A 129 -40.62 5.38 13.21
N ALA A 130 -41.92 5.08 13.05
CA ALA A 130 -42.46 3.74 13.33
C ALA A 130 -41.71 2.63 12.55
N LYS A 131 -41.28 2.92 11.30
CA LYS A 131 -40.51 1.97 10.48
C LYS A 131 -39.13 1.69 11.08
N LEU A 132 -38.44 2.73 11.54
CA LEU A 132 -37.12 2.57 12.18
C LEU A 132 -37.23 1.83 13.51
N ARG A 133 -38.22 2.16 14.33
CA ARG A 133 -38.46 1.47 15.61
C ARG A 133 -38.80 -0.01 15.40
N GLY A 134 -39.61 -0.33 14.38
CA GLY A 134 -39.88 -1.72 14.01
C GLY A 134 -38.61 -2.51 13.68
N ARG A 135 -37.74 -1.95 12.81
CA ARG A 135 -36.43 -2.54 12.48
C ARG A 135 -35.52 -2.65 13.70
N GLN A 136 -35.50 -1.63 14.57
CA GLN A 136 -34.74 -1.62 15.81
C GLN A 136 -35.11 -2.81 16.70
N THR A 137 -36.40 -3.04 16.93
CA THR A 137 -36.89 -4.20 17.70
C THR A 137 -36.46 -5.52 17.06
N GLN A 138 -36.55 -5.64 15.73
CA GLN A 138 -36.11 -6.85 15.02
C GLN A 138 -34.61 -7.10 15.19
N CYS A 139 -33.75 -6.09 15.04
CA CYS A 139 -32.31 -6.23 15.29
C CYS A 139 -32.02 -6.72 16.71
N LEU A 140 -32.68 -6.14 17.72
CA LEU A 140 -32.45 -6.49 19.13
C LEU A 140 -32.88 -7.92 19.46
N ASN A 141 -33.89 -8.45 18.75
CA ASN A 141 -34.33 -9.83 18.88
C ASN A 141 -33.39 -10.82 18.19
N LEU A 142 -32.70 -10.41 17.12
CA LEU A 142 -31.79 -11.26 16.33
C LEU A 142 -30.34 -11.23 16.84
N LEU A 143 -29.99 -10.30 17.73
CA LEU A 143 -28.66 -10.21 18.32
C LEU A 143 -28.45 -11.30 19.39
N PRO A 144 -27.36 -12.09 19.33
CA PRO A 144 -27.15 -13.24 20.22
C PRO A 144 -26.96 -12.90 21.72
N ASN A 145 -26.62 -11.66 22.07
CA ASN A 145 -26.23 -11.29 23.44
C ASN A 145 -27.02 -10.09 24.04
N PRO A 146 -27.52 -10.19 25.29
CA PRO A 146 -28.25 -9.10 25.96
C PRO A 146 -27.41 -7.91 26.44
N GLU A 147 -26.10 -8.04 26.59
CA GLU A 147 -25.22 -6.98 27.15
C GLU A 147 -24.93 -5.84 26.16
N LEU A 148 -25.08 -6.09 24.85
CA LEU A 148 -25.00 -5.07 23.79
C LEU A 148 -26.29 -4.22 23.65
N ARG A 149 -27.28 -4.41 24.54
CA ARG A 149 -28.60 -3.74 24.47
C ARG A 149 -28.64 -2.37 25.14
N ALA A 150 -27.63 -1.99 25.91
CA ALA A 150 -27.48 -0.63 26.43
C ALA A 150 -26.54 0.15 25.51
N GLY A 151 -27.10 1.08 24.73
CA GLY A 151 -26.28 2.11 24.10
C GLY A 151 -25.57 2.91 25.19
N ASP A 152 -24.30 3.21 24.98
CA ASP A 152 -23.46 4.06 25.82
C ASP A 152 -24.25 5.28 26.33
N GLN A 153 -24.77 5.18 27.55
CA GLN A 153 -25.05 6.37 28.35
C GLN A 153 -23.69 6.87 28.83
N GLU A 154 -23.45 8.17 28.65
CA GLU A 154 -22.26 8.89 29.03
C GLU A 154 -21.62 8.34 30.32
N GLU A 155 -20.51 7.61 30.19
CA GLU A 155 -19.68 7.28 31.34
C GLU A 155 -19.12 8.59 31.89
N GLY A 156 -19.61 8.95 33.07
CA GLY A 156 -19.07 10.02 33.88
C GLY A 156 -17.56 9.85 34.05
N VAL A 157 -16.84 10.94 33.82
CA VAL A 157 -15.40 11.09 34.03
C VAL A 157 -15.05 10.64 35.45
N ARG A 158 -14.59 9.40 35.61
CA ARG A 158 -13.82 8.98 36.79
C ARG A 158 -12.36 9.36 36.53
N SER A 159 -11.78 10.07 37.48
CA SER A 159 -10.40 10.55 37.45
C SER A 159 -9.43 9.38 37.29
N ILE A 160 -8.88 9.24 36.08
CA ILE A 160 -7.76 8.34 35.80
C ILE A 160 -6.50 8.97 36.40
N GLN A 161 -5.91 8.28 37.36
CA GLN A 161 -4.58 8.60 37.88
C GLN A 161 -3.57 8.57 36.72
N LYS A 162 -2.69 9.58 36.68
CA LYS A 162 -1.61 9.69 35.69
C LYS A 162 -0.63 8.53 35.87
N ASP A 163 -0.86 7.43 35.16
CA ASP A 163 0.17 6.42 34.96
C ASP A 163 1.10 6.83 33.80
N GLN A 164 2.38 6.57 34.03
CA GLN A 164 3.51 7.11 33.28
C GLN A 164 3.62 6.47 31.89
N ASN A 165 3.49 7.31 30.86
CA ASN A 165 4.31 7.42 29.65
C ASN A 165 5.15 6.23 29.13
N ASP A 166 4.57 5.03 28.95
CA ASP A 166 5.20 3.97 28.14
C ASP A 166 4.63 3.98 26.70
N SER A 167 5.32 4.66 25.79
CA SER A 167 5.00 4.61 24.36
C SER A 167 5.37 3.26 23.77
N VAL A 168 4.38 2.46 23.35
CA VAL A 168 4.65 1.24 22.55
C VAL A 168 5.38 1.64 21.25
N PRO A 169 6.53 1.02 20.92
CA PRO A 169 7.26 1.32 19.69
C PRO A 169 6.38 1.20 18.44
N LEU A 170 6.53 2.15 17.51
CA LEU A 170 5.86 2.12 16.21
C LEU A 170 6.42 1.02 15.32
N SER A 171 7.69 0.64 15.44
CA SER A 171 8.29 -0.47 14.72
C SER A 171 8.92 -1.46 15.68
N ARG A 172 8.87 -2.75 15.33
CA ARG A 172 9.59 -3.82 16.03
C ARG A 172 10.54 -4.50 15.06
N LEU A 173 11.83 -4.38 15.34
CA LEU A 173 12.88 -5.16 14.68
C LEU A 173 13.17 -6.40 15.53
N SER A 174 13.37 -7.54 14.87
CA SER A 174 13.89 -8.73 15.53
C SER A 174 15.26 -8.42 16.16
N PRO A 175 15.56 -8.92 17.38
CA PRO A 175 16.89 -8.75 17.98
C PRO A 175 18.00 -9.45 17.19
N ARG A 176 17.62 -10.32 16.25
CA ARG A 176 18.50 -11.13 15.40
C ARG A 176 18.92 -10.41 14.11
N VAL A 177 18.61 -9.12 14.00
CA VAL A 177 19.02 -8.27 12.89
C VAL A 177 19.60 -6.95 13.40
N SER A 178 20.50 -6.37 12.62
CA SER A 178 21.07 -5.05 12.86
C SER A 178 21.03 -4.21 11.60
N VAL A 179 20.78 -2.90 11.75
CA VAL A 179 20.93 -1.96 10.62
C VAL A 179 22.40 -1.59 10.49
N CYS A 180 22.96 -1.85 9.31
CA CYS A 180 24.33 -1.50 8.94
C CYS A 180 24.34 -0.42 7.86
N TYR A 181 25.45 0.29 7.72
CA TYR A 181 25.70 1.21 6.61
C TYR A 181 26.93 0.77 5.82
N ARG A 182 26.83 0.75 4.49
CA ARG A 182 27.98 0.56 3.60
C ARG A 182 27.94 1.57 2.46
N PRO A 183 29.07 2.24 2.13
CA PRO A 183 29.16 3.03 0.91
C PRO A 183 28.72 2.21 -0.31
N GLY A 184 27.87 2.79 -1.17
CA GLY A 184 27.31 2.12 -2.35
C GLY A 184 26.07 1.25 -2.10
N ARG A 185 25.85 0.74 -0.88
CA ARG A 185 24.60 0.03 -0.50
C ARG A 185 23.68 0.84 0.41
N GLY A 186 24.20 1.90 1.03
CA GLY A 186 23.47 2.68 2.01
C GLY A 186 23.16 1.89 3.30
N ARG A 187 22.07 2.28 3.96
CA ARG A 187 21.54 1.57 5.12
C ARG A 187 20.88 0.27 4.67
N HIS A 188 21.14 -0.82 5.37
CA HIS A 188 20.61 -2.14 5.06
C HIS A 188 20.51 -3.00 6.32
N LEU A 189 19.66 -4.01 6.28
CA LEU A 189 19.40 -4.89 7.41
C LEU A 189 20.20 -6.19 7.24
N VAL A 190 20.95 -6.60 8.27
CA VAL A 190 21.79 -7.80 8.25
C VAL A 190 21.43 -8.70 9.42
N ALA A 191 21.35 -10.01 9.17
CA ALA A 191 21.14 -11.00 10.21
C ALA A 191 22.37 -11.12 11.11
N THR A 192 22.20 -10.98 12.42
CA THR A 192 23.26 -11.20 13.42
C THR A 192 23.33 -12.66 13.85
N GLU A 193 22.23 -13.40 13.68
CA GLU A 193 22.10 -14.83 13.97
C GLU A 193 21.28 -15.54 12.87
N GLY A 194 21.22 -16.88 12.91
CA GLY A 194 20.50 -17.65 11.90
C GLY A 194 18.98 -17.61 12.08
N ILE A 195 18.25 -16.99 11.15
CA ILE A 195 16.80 -16.79 11.18
C ILE A 195 16.11 -17.92 10.41
N LYS A 196 15.08 -18.54 10.99
CA LYS A 196 14.35 -19.63 10.35
C LYS A 196 13.21 -19.13 9.45
N ALA A 197 12.92 -19.89 8.39
CA ALA A 197 11.77 -19.61 7.52
C ALA A 197 10.48 -19.43 8.36
N GLY A 198 9.74 -18.35 8.09
CA GLY A 198 8.51 -17.97 8.80
C GLY A 198 8.70 -17.03 10.00
N GLU A 199 9.92 -16.88 10.52
CA GLU A 199 10.19 -15.96 11.64
C GLU A 199 9.94 -14.50 11.24
N LEU A 200 9.34 -13.74 12.15
CA LEU A 200 9.07 -12.31 11.98
C LEU A 200 10.38 -11.52 12.14
N ILE A 201 10.74 -10.75 11.11
CA ILE A 201 11.96 -9.92 11.09
C ILE A 201 11.62 -8.47 11.40
N VAL A 202 10.59 -7.94 10.76
CA VAL A 202 10.16 -6.53 10.91
C VAL A 202 8.65 -6.48 11.06
N GLU A 203 8.16 -5.76 12.06
CA GLU A 203 6.80 -5.24 12.11
C GLU A 203 6.92 -3.72 12.04
N ASP A 204 6.55 -3.11 10.91
CA ASP A 204 6.66 -1.67 10.69
C ASP A 204 5.28 -1.04 10.56
N ARG A 205 5.08 0.13 11.15
CA ARG A 205 3.84 0.88 11.04
C ARG A 205 4.00 1.99 10.03
N ALA A 206 3.00 2.17 9.18
CA ALA A 206 2.99 3.29 8.25
C ALA A 206 3.07 4.59 9.04
N PHE A 207 4.05 5.44 8.73
CA PHE A 207 4.13 6.78 9.29
C PHE A 207 2.95 7.61 8.78
N SER A 208 2.61 7.45 7.49
CA SER A 208 1.43 8.03 6.87
C SER A 208 0.99 7.21 5.64
N CYS A 209 -0.27 7.33 5.25
CA CYS A 209 -0.82 6.67 4.07
C CYS A 209 -1.96 7.46 3.40
N VAL A 210 -2.17 7.22 2.11
CA VAL A 210 -3.24 7.80 1.29
C VAL A 210 -3.82 6.72 0.37
N LEU A 211 -5.15 6.58 0.34
CA LEU A 211 -5.85 5.66 -0.56
C LEU A 211 -5.58 6.00 -2.02
N ILE A 212 -5.37 4.98 -2.85
CA ILE A 212 -5.24 5.13 -4.30
C ILE A 212 -6.65 5.23 -4.89
N PRO A 213 -7.00 6.33 -5.59
CA PRO A 213 -8.27 6.43 -6.27
C PRO A 213 -8.41 5.34 -7.33
N GLY A 214 -9.55 4.63 -7.36
CA GLY A 214 -9.77 3.57 -8.36
C GLY A 214 -9.79 4.10 -9.80
N MET A 215 -9.17 3.36 -10.73
CA MET A 215 -9.33 3.59 -12.18
C MET A 215 -10.75 3.21 -12.64
N GLU A 216 -11.16 3.71 -13.80
CA GLU A 216 -12.49 3.44 -14.38
C GLU A 216 -12.69 1.94 -14.66
N GLY A 217 -13.82 1.37 -14.23
CA GLY A 217 -14.11 -0.06 -14.46
C GLY A 217 -15.00 -0.78 -13.43
N GLY A 218 -15.42 -0.13 -12.34
CA GLY A 218 -16.36 -0.71 -11.36
C GLY A 218 -17.31 0.32 -10.76
N ALA A 219 -18.46 -0.11 -10.24
CA ALA A 219 -19.50 0.78 -9.72
C ALA A 219 -19.08 1.58 -8.47
N PHE A 220 -18.14 1.04 -7.67
CA PHE A 220 -17.58 1.68 -6.47
C PHE A 220 -16.09 1.44 -6.33
N LYS A 221 -15.33 2.51 -6.07
CA LYS A 221 -13.86 2.55 -6.06
C LYS A 221 -13.25 2.23 -4.70
N THR A 222 -11.93 2.02 -4.65
CA THR A 222 -11.18 1.71 -3.41
C THR A 222 -11.42 2.73 -2.30
N GLU A 223 -11.35 4.02 -2.63
CA GLU A 223 -11.55 5.12 -1.68
C GLU A 223 -12.97 5.12 -1.10
N GLU A 224 -13.91 4.49 -1.78
CA GLU A 224 -15.30 4.47 -1.37
C GLU A 224 -15.62 3.36 -0.37
N ARG A 225 -14.77 2.34 -0.33
CA ARG A 225 -14.91 1.12 0.47
C ARG A 225 -14.04 1.12 1.73
N HIS A 226 -13.03 2.00 1.81
CA HIS A 226 -12.05 1.97 2.89
C HIS A 226 -12.01 3.25 3.72
N CYS A 227 -11.62 3.09 4.97
CA CYS A 227 -11.36 4.19 5.89
C CYS A 227 -10.16 5.00 5.40
N HIS A 228 -10.31 6.33 5.30
CA HIS A 228 -9.25 7.23 4.82
C HIS A 228 -8.11 7.47 5.82
N LEU A 229 -8.23 6.88 7.01
CA LEU A 229 -7.17 6.84 8.01
C LEU A 229 -6.60 5.42 8.13
N CYS A 230 -7.44 4.42 8.43
CA CYS A 230 -6.97 3.07 8.81
C CYS A 230 -6.87 2.06 7.69
N LEU A 231 -7.35 2.42 6.50
CA LEU A 231 -7.50 1.55 5.32
C LEU A 231 -8.38 0.31 5.56
N GLY A 232 -8.99 0.16 6.74
CA GLY A 232 -9.96 -0.90 6.99
C GLY A 232 -11.22 -0.69 6.18
N GLU A 233 -11.80 -1.78 5.67
CA GLU A 233 -13.05 -1.73 4.91
C GLU A 233 -14.19 -1.17 5.78
N THR A 234 -15.09 -0.40 5.16
CA THR A 234 -16.17 0.31 5.83
C THR A 234 -17.54 -0.27 5.47
N VAL A 235 -18.18 -0.95 6.43
CA VAL A 235 -19.58 -1.40 6.31
C VAL A 235 -20.58 -0.26 6.57
N SER A 236 -20.29 0.62 7.53
CA SER A 236 -21.13 1.78 7.82
C SER A 236 -20.26 3.01 8.04
N PRO A 237 -19.70 3.60 6.96
CA PRO A 237 -18.75 4.70 7.10
C PRO A 237 -19.37 5.94 7.76
N VAL A 238 -18.59 6.56 8.64
CA VAL A 238 -18.82 7.89 9.21
C VAL A 238 -18.18 8.93 8.29
N PRO A 239 -18.95 9.82 7.63
CA PRO A 239 -18.40 10.79 6.69
C PRO A 239 -17.72 11.97 7.41
N CYS A 240 -16.83 12.67 6.71
CA CYS A 240 -16.44 14.02 7.11
C CYS A 240 -17.66 14.95 7.12
N GLY A 241 -17.70 15.91 8.05
CA GLY A 241 -18.73 16.96 8.07
C GLY A 241 -18.52 18.04 7.00
N GLY A 242 -17.27 18.32 6.62
CA GLY A 242 -16.91 19.41 5.70
C GLY A 242 -16.79 19.03 4.22
N CYS A 243 -16.43 17.79 3.90
CA CYS A 243 -16.27 17.32 2.52
C CYS A 243 -17.04 16.02 2.26
N SER A 244 -17.31 15.72 0.98
CA SER A 244 -17.97 14.50 0.52
C SER A 244 -17.01 13.34 0.23
N TYR A 245 -15.70 13.60 0.28
CA TYR A 245 -14.69 12.62 -0.08
C TYR A 245 -14.33 11.70 1.09
N ALA A 246 -13.80 12.29 2.16
CA ALA A 246 -13.22 11.54 3.27
C ALA A 246 -14.30 10.86 4.13
N ARG A 247 -14.06 9.58 4.44
CA ARG A 247 -14.92 8.73 5.25
C ARG A 247 -14.10 7.79 6.12
N TYR A 248 -14.68 7.36 7.23
CA TYR A 248 -13.97 6.64 8.28
C TYR A 248 -14.78 5.46 8.79
N CYS A 249 -14.12 4.39 9.24
CA CYS A 249 -14.81 3.22 9.80
C CYS A 249 -15.47 3.52 11.16
N SER A 250 -15.04 4.57 11.86
CA SER A 250 -15.57 4.94 13.18
C SER A 250 -15.38 6.42 13.48
N GLU A 251 -16.10 6.91 14.48
CA GLU A 251 -15.94 8.28 15.00
C GLU A 251 -14.53 8.51 15.59
N ALA A 252 -13.91 7.46 16.15
CA ALA A 252 -12.52 7.53 16.61
C ALA A 252 -11.55 7.81 15.46
N CYS A 253 -11.68 7.07 14.34
CA CYS A 253 -10.88 7.33 13.14
C CYS A 253 -11.17 8.73 12.55
N ARG A 254 -12.43 9.18 12.52
CA ARG A 254 -12.78 10.52 12.05
C ARG A 254 -12.10 11.62 12.86
N ARG A 255 -12.16 11.54 14.19
CA ARG A 255 -11.54 12.51 15.10
C ARG A 255 -10.02 12.50 15.02
N ALA A 256 -9.42 11.31 14.93
CA ALA A 256 -7.97 11.18 14.79
C ALA A 256 -7.47 11.75 13.47
N ALA A 257 -8.15 11.46 12.36
CA ALA A 257 -7.81 12.02 11.06
C ALA A 257 -7.92 13.54 11.07
N TRP A 258 -9.01 14.07 11.63
CA TRP A 258 -9.20 15.52 11.78
C TRP A 258 -8.06 16.17 12.56
N LYS A 259 -7.65 15.57 13.68
CA LYS A 259 -6.55 16.08 14.52
C LYS A 259 -5.18 15.97 13.83
N GLY A 260 -4.93 14.90 13.09
CA GLY A 260 -3.63 14.61 12.47
C GLY A 260 -3.36 15.43 11.21
N HIS A 261 -4.26 15.36 10.22
CA HIS A 261 -4.03 15.98 8.92
C HIS A 261 -5.29 16.50 8.24
N HIS A 262 -6.47 15.89 8.45
CA HIS A 262 -7.62 16.12 7.60
C HIS A 262 -8.24 17.53 7.76
N CYS A 263 -8.04 18.21 8.88
CA CYS A 263 -8.42 19.62 9.00
C CYS A 263 -7.69 20.53 7.99
N TRP A 264 -6.50 20.12 7.51
CA TRP A 264 -5.73 20.78 6.44
C TRP A 264 -6.12 20.27 5.06
N ASP A 265 -6.29 18.95 4.92
CA ASP A 265 -6.68 18.36 3.65
C ASP A 265 -8.08 18.80 3.21
N CYS A 266 -9.01 18.96 4.16
CA CYS A 266 -10.44 19.13 3.85
C CYS A 266 -10.72 20.39 3.00
N PRO A 267 -10.20 21.59 3.33
CA PRO A 267 -10.47 22.80 2.55
C PRO A 267 -9.85 22.79 1.13
N ILE A 268 -8.71 22.12 0.95
CA ILE A 268 -7.98 22.01 -0.33
C ILE A 268 -8.10 20.62 -0.97
N GLY A 269 -9.12 19.84 -0.59
CA GLY A 269 -9.23 18.44 -0.95
C GLY A 269 -9.40 18.22 -2.46
N ALA A 270 -9.99 19.19 -3.17
CA ALA A 270 -10.10 19.14 -4.62
C ALA A 270 -8.73 19.29 -5.29
N GLU A 271 -7.90 20.21 -4.82
CA GLU A 271 -6.54 20.43 -5.29
C GLU A 271 -5.63 19.23 -4.97
N LEU A 272 -5.76 18.63 -3.79
CA LEU A 272 -5.01 17.42 -3.43
C LEU A 272 -5.38 16.23 -4.33
N ARG A 273 -6.67 16.03 -4.63
CA ARG A 273 -7.10 15.00 -5.58
C ARG A 273 -6.59 15.25 -7.00
N ALA A 274 -6.55 16.52 -7.41
CA ALA A 274 -6.06 16.91 -8.74
C ALA A 274 -4.54 16.75 -8.90
N THR A 275 -3.77 17.01 -7.84
CA THR A 275 -2.31 16.88 -7.83
C THR A 275 -1.83 15.44 -7.56
N GLY A 276 -2.70 14.63 -6.96
CA GLY A 276 -2.51 13.18 -6.84
C GLY A 276 -1.93 12.71 -5.52
N VAL A 277 -1.88 11.38 -5.37
CA VAL A 277 -1.56 10.67 -4.12
C VAL A 277 -0.20 11.09 -3.53
N MET A 278 0.81 11.33 -4.35
CA MET A 278 2.16 11.68 -3.88
C MET A 278 2.21 13.05 -3.20
N SER A 279 1.54 14.07 -3.77
CA SER A 279 1.45 15.40 -3.16
C SER A 279 0.69 15.36 -1.84
N GLN A 280 -0.42 14.62 -1.81
CA GLN A 280 -1.21 14.45 -0.59
C GLN A 280 -0.43 13.72 0.50
N LEU A 281 0.24 12.62 0.18
CA LEU A 281 1.03 11.85 1.14
C LEU A 281 2.19 12.68 1.70
N ALA A 282 2.93 13.40 0.85
CA ALA A 282 4.02 14.26 1.30
C ALA A 282 3.55 15.39 2.23
N LEU A 283 2.39 15.99 1.94
CA LEU A 283 1.78 16.97 2.84
C LEU A 283 1.42 16.34 4.19
N ARG A 284 0.76 15.18 4.19
CA ARG A 284 0.39 14.46 5.42
C ARG A 284 1.61 14.08 6.26
N VAL A 285 2.65 13.50 5.65
CA VAL A 285 3.91 13.18 6.33
C VAL A 285 4.49 14.41 7.02
N THR A 286 4.48 15.55 6.33
CA THR A 286 4.99 16.80 6.90
C THR A 286 4.14 17.25 8.08
N LEU A 287 2.81 17.30 7.92
CA LEU A 287 1.86 17.77 8.93
C LEU A 287 1.84 16.88 10.18
N GLU A 288 1.87 15.56 9.99
CA GLU A 288 1.84 14.56 11.07
C GLU A 288 3.15 14.54 11.87
N ALA A 289 4.28 14.86 11.25
CA ALA A 289 5.56 15.02 11.95
C ALA A 289 5.54 16.19 12.96
N GLY A 290 4.83 17.28 12.63
CA GLY A 290 4.79 18.49 13.45
C GLY A 290 6.03 19.38 13.29
N LEU A 291 5.89 20.68 13.57
CA LEU A 291 6.93 21.69 13.36
C LEU A 291 8.23 21.39 14.13
N LYS A 292 8.13 20.90 15.38
CA LYS A 292 9.29 20.62 16.23
C LYS A 292 10.22 19.57 15.61
N GLU A 293 9.66 18.44 15.19
CA GLU A 293 10.45 17.36 14.59
C GLU A 293 10.98 17.75 13.22
N VAL A 294 10.21 18.54 12.46
CA VAL A 294 10.65 19.11 11.18
C VAL A 294 11.83 20.08 11.36
N LEU A 295 11.77 20.99 12.33
CA LEU A 295 12.87 21.91 12.65
C LEU A 295 14.11 21.15 13.10
N LYS A 296 13.95 20.17 13.99
CA LYS A 296 15.04 19.31 14.46
C LYS A 296 15.74 18.61 13.30
N ALA A 297 14.99 17.99 12.39
CA ALA A 297 15.53 17.30 11.22
C ALA A 297 16.23 18.27 10.23
N TRP A 298 15.65 19.45 10.06
CA TRP A 298 16.20 20.50 9.20
C TRP A 298 17.52 21.05 9.76
N GLU A 299 17.59 21.32 11.06
CA GLU A 299 18.81 21.84 11.72
C GLU A 299 19.98 20.86 11.63
N MET A 300 19.74 19.56 11.85
CA MET A 300 20.74 18.50 11.68
C MET A 300 21.31 18.42 10.25
N THR A 301 20.52 18.84 9.26
CA THR A 301 20.94 18.86 7.87
C THR A 301 21.66 20.17 7.52
N ARG A 302 21.27 21.29 8.15
CA ARG A 302 21.86 22.61 7.91
C ARG A 302 23.31 22.71 8.42
N THR A 303 23.65 22.07 9.54
CA THR A 303 25.01 22.05 10.06
C THR A 303 26.01 21.46 9.06
N LYS A 304 25.62 20.42 8.30
CA LYS A 304 26.42 19.83 7.21
C LYS A 304 26.79 20.81 6.08
N TYR A 305 25.95 21.83 5.83
CA TYR A 305 26.20 22.83 4.78
C TYR A 305 27.01 24.04 5.26
N LYS A 306 27.13 24.26 6.58
CA LYS A 306 28.03 25.30 7.12
C LYS A 306 29.51 24.93 6.97
N ASP A 307 29.82 23.64 6.92
CA ASP A 307 31.19 23.14 6.68
C ASP A 307 31.59 23.18 5.19
N TYR A 308 30.70 23.63 4.31
CA TYR A 308 30.87 23.74 2.86
C TYR A 308 30.73 25.19 2.34
N GLU A 309 31.01 26.20 3.18
CA GLU A 309 31.15 27.56 2.63
C GLU A 309 32.35 27.59 1.66
N PRO A 310 32.16 28.03 0.41
CA PRO A 310 33.29 28.26 -0.48
C PRO A 310 34.09 29.41 0.12
N VAL A 311 35.37 29.15 0.41
CA VAL A 311 36.34 30.19 0.74
C VAL A 311 36.21 31.26 -0.34
N THR A 312 35.71 32.43 0.05
CA THR A 312 35.70 33.61 -0.80
C THR A 312 37.15 33.91 -1.15
N GLU A 313 37.48 33.83 -2.44
CA GLU A 313 38.77 34.25 -2.97
C GLU A 313 38.95 35.75 -2.67
N ASN A 314 39.62 36.04 -1.57
CA ASN A 314 40.33 37.30 -1.40
C ASN A 314 41.81 37.03 -1.69
N GLY A 315 42.19 37.31 -2.94
CA GLY A 315 43.46 37.89 -3.35
C GLY A 315 44.77 37.31 -2.82
N ASN A 316 45.55 36.74 -3.75
CA ASN A 316 47.01 36.59 -3.73
C ASN A 316 47.63 35.48 -2.86
N ALA A 317 47.64 34.25 -3.39
CA ALA A 317 48.85 33.43 -3.35
C ALA A 317 48.85 32.41 -4.51
N ARG A 318 49.99 32.30 -5.17
CA ARG A 318 50.22 31.57 -6.41
C ARG A 318 50.62 30.12 -6.09
N SER A 319 49.81 29.13 -6.45
CA SER A 319 50.27 27.73 -6.52
C SER A 319 49.46 26.87 -7.50
N LYS A 320 50.20 26.05 -8.25
CA LYS A 320 49.87 25.30 -9.48
C LYS A 320 48.86 24.15 -9.29
N PRO A 321 48.24 23.65 -10.38
CA PRO A 321 47.31 22.52 -10.32
C PRO A 321 48.06 21.21 -10.05
N ILE A 322 47.63 20.43 -9.06
CA ILE A 322 48.05 19.04 -8.89
C ILE A 322 46.98 18.15 -9.53
N THR A 323 47.28 17.70 -10.75
CA THR A 323 46.76 16.46 -11.30
C THR A 323 47.44 15.30 -10.58
N GLU A 324 46.71 14.46 -9.85
CA GLU A 324 47.24 13.14 -9.51
C GLU A 324 46.16 12.06 -9.51
N LYS A 325 46.42 11.07 -10.37
CA LYS A 325 45.72 9.79 -10.48
C LYS A 325 46.06 8.96 -9.25
N VAL A 326 45.06 8.47 -8.52
CA VAL A 326 45.26 7.37 -7.56
C VAL A 326 44.56 6.13 -8.13
N ARG A 327 45.38 5.15 -8.52
CA ARG A 327 44.97 3.78 -8.88
C ARG A 327 44.53 3.01 -7.62
N PRO A 328 43.73 1.95 -7.74
CA PRO A 328 43.37 1.10 -6.60
C PRO A 328 44.58 0.25 -6.21
N GLN A 329 44.90 0.21 -4.93
CA GLN A 329 45.87 -0.73 -4.36
C GLN A 329 45.08 -1.92 -3.78
N GLU A 330 45.37 -3.11 -4.31
CA GLU A 330 44.95 -4.39 -3.73
C GLU A 330 45.74 -4.60 -2.43
N ASP A 331 45.05 -4.86 -1.32
CA ASP A 331 45.68 -5.40 -0.12
C ASP A 331 45.05 -6.74 0.27
N THR A 332 45.92 -7.75 0.20
CA THR A 332 45.80 -9.13 0.67
C THR A 332 45.63 -9.19 2.18
N GLY A 333 44.85 -10.16 2.67
CA GLY A 333 44.24 -10.13 4.00
C GLY A 333 45.13 -10.40 5.22
N SER A 334 44.56 -10.05 6.38
CA SER A 334 44.73 -10.71 7.67
C SER A 334 43.82 -10.07 8.74
N SER A 335 42.88 -10.86 9.25
CA SER A 335 42.31 -10.88 10.61
C SER A 335 42.18 -9.58 11.43
N GLY A 336 40.94 -9.15 11.67
CA GLY A 336 40.58 -8.19 12.75
C GLY A 336 39.56 -7.14 12.33
N THR A 337 38.29 -7.53 12.08
CA THR A 337 37.23 -6.61 11.67
C THR A 337 36.68 -5.83 12.86
N THR A 338 37.40 -4.81 13.33
CA THR A 338 36.80 -3.73 14.11
C THR A 338 36.01 -2.83 13.16
N LEU A 339 34.68 -2.85 13.31
CA LEU A 339 33.75 -1.92 12.66
C LEU A 339 34.13 -0.49 13.05
N THR A 340 34.92 0.18 12.23
CA THR A 340 35.22 1.61 12.41
C THR A 340 33.98 2.41 12.07
N GLU A 341 33.36 2.98 13.10
CA GLU A 341 32.34 4.04 12.95
C GLU A 341 32.90 5.19 12.08
N PRO A 342 32.11 5.75 11.15
CA PRO A 342 32.57 6.87 10.32
C PRO A 342 32.89 8.08 11.20
N LYS A 343 34.10 8.65 11.06
CA LYS A 343 34.58 9.86 11.76
C LYS A 343 33.88 11.18 11.37
N VAL A 344 32.77 11.12 10.63
CA VAL A 344 31.86 12.25 10.38
C VAL A 344 30.45 11.69 10.48
N SER A 345 29.70 12.06 11.51
CA SER A 345 28.36 11.51 11.79
C SER A 345 27.33 12.04 10.78
N ASP A 346 27.33 11.52 9.55
CA ASP A 346 26.28 11.81 8.57
C ASP A 346 24.94 11.28 9.10
N PRO A 347 23.96 12.13 9.46
CA PRO A 347 22.69 11.67 10.01
C PRO A 347 21.93 10.74 9.06
N SER A 348 22.22 10.80 7.76
CA SER A 348 21.62 9.89 6.76
C SER A 348 22.19 8.47 6.76
N ALA A 349 23.36 8.26 7.38
CA ALA A 349 23.93 6.93 7.59
C ALA A 349 23.35 6.23 8.82
N CYS A 350 22.69 6.97 9.72
CA CYS A 350 22.13 6.43 10.95
C CYS A 350 20.71 5.86 10.76
N TYR A 351 20.38 4.87 11.58
CA TYR A 351 19.01 4.40 11.80
C TYR A 351 18.41 5.15 12.98
N HIS A 352 17.25 5.77 12.78
CA HIS A 352 16.60 6.61 13.80
C HIS A 352 15.34 5.97 14.40
N GLY A 353 15.14 4.66 14.18
CA GLY A 353 13.98 3.92 14.68
C GLY A 353 12.66 4.54 14.23
N ASP A 354 11.78 4.78 15.20
CA ASP A 354 10.43 5.31 15.00
C ASP A 354 10.36 6.84 14.88
N SER A 355 11.50 7.52 14.96
CA SER A 355 11.55 8.96 14.82
C SER A 355 11.21 9.39 13.39
N TYR A 356 10.60 10.58 13.25
CA TYR A 356 10.48 11.26 11.96
C TYR A 356 11.82 11.41 11.23
N LEU A 357 12.96 11.44 11.92
CA LEU A 357 14.29 11.44 11.31
C LEU A 357 14.52 10.24 10.38
N SER A 358 13.94 9.07 10.68
CA SER A 358 14.02 7.90 9.81
C SER A 358 13.39 8.17 8.45
N VAL A 359 12.26 8.88 8.43
CA VAL A 359 11.55 9.30 7.20
C VAL A 359 12.29 10.47 6.52
N TYR A 360 12.68 11.48 7.29
CA TYR A 360 13.34 12.68 6.75
C TYR A 360 14.65 12.35 6.03
N HIS A 361 15.40 11.36 6.52
CA HIS A 361 16.69 10.94 5.96
C HIS A 361 16.59 9.81 4.91
N LEU A 362 15.39 9.43 4.46
CA LEU A 362 15.24 8.54 3.31
C LEU A 362 15.85 9.17 2.04
N LEU A 363 16.38 8.34 1.16
CA LEU A 363 17.12 8.80 -0.02
C LEU A 363 16.16 9.33 -1.10
N PRO A 364 16.32 10.57 -1.57
CA PRO A 364 15.49 11.12 -2.64
C PRO A 364 16.06 10.92 -4.05
N HIS A 365 17.33 10.51 -4.20
CA HIS A 365 18.04 10.39 -5.48
C HIS A 365 17.85 11.58 -6.44
N VAL A 366 17.88 12.81 -5.89
CA VAL A 366 17.59 14.05 -6.63
C VAL A 366 18.49 14.23 -7.85
N ASP A 367 19.75 13.80 -7.76
CA ASP A 367 20.71 13.90 -8.87
C ASP A 367 20.32 13.04 -10.07
N GLY A 368 19.54 11.97 -9.86
CA GLY A 368 18.97 11.14 -10.92
C GLY A 368 17.66 11.69 -11.51
N HIS A 369 17.12 12.78 -10.96
CA HIS A 369 15.86 13.35 -11.42
C HIS A 369 16.06 14.34 -12.57
N THR A 370 15.26 14.20 -13.62
CA THR A 370 15.25 15.16 -14.74
C THR A 370 14.91 16.58 -14.25
N PRO A 371 15.48 17.64 -14.84
CA PRO A 371 15.14 19.01 -14.48
C PRO A 371 13.63 19.29 -14.60
N SER A 372 12.96 18.75 -15.62
CA SER A 372 11.52 18.88 -15.84
C SER A 372 10.69 18.30 -14.70
N LEU A 373 11.10 17.14 -14.16
CA LEU A 373 10.43 16.51 -13.03
C LEU A 373 10.57 17.35 -11.76
N ARG A 374 11.78 17.85 -11.49
CA ARG A 374 12.06 18.70 -10.33
C ARG A 374 11.30 20.02 -10.40
N TYR A 375 11.25 20.61 -11.59
CA TYR A 375 10.46 21.80 -11.89
C TYR A 375 8.97 21.56 -11.63
N LEU A 376 8.40 20.49 -12.19
CA LEU A 376 6.98 20.17 -12.05
C LEU A 376 6.59 20.04 -10.58
N TRP A 377 7.33 19.24 -9.80
CA TRP A 377 7.03 19.07 -8.37
C TRP A 377 7.21 20.35 -7.57
N SER A 378 8.21 21.17 -7.90
CA SER A 378 8.42 22.46 -7.22
C SER A 378 7.23 23.39 -7.44
N VAL A 379 6.75 23.51 -8.68
CA VAL A 379 5.56 24.31 -9.02
C VAL A 379 4.32 23.73 -8.35
N THR A 380 4.08 22.42 -8.43
CA THR A 380 2.93 21.77 -7.79
C THR A 380 2.88 22.02 -6.29
N VAL A 381 4.00 21.82 -5.58
CA VAL A 381 4.07 22.02 -4.13
C VAL A 381 3.92 23.48 -3.76
N ALA A 382 4.54 24.39 -4.50
CA ALA A 382 4.43 25.81 -4.25
C ALA A 382 3.00 26.33 -4.48
N THR A 383 2.30 25.88 -5.52
CA THR A 383 0.88 26.23 -5.74
C THR A 383 -0.02 25.65 -4.64
N LEU A 384 0.16 24.40 -4.24
CA LEU A 384 -0.57 23.80 -3.12
C LEU A 384 -0.36 24.57 -1.82
N TYR A 385 0.88 24.98 -1.55
CA TYR A 385 1.23 25.79 -0.39
C TYR A 385 0.54 27.16 -0.41
N LEU A 386 0.52 27.85 -1.55
CA LEU A 386 -0.18 29.13 -1.69
C LEU A 386 -1.70 28.97 -1.47
N ARG A 387 -2.30 27.88 -1.95
CA ARG A 387 -3.71 27.55 -1.66
C ARG A 387 -3.94 27.31 -0.19
N LEU A 388 -3.07 26.54 0.48
CA LEU A 388 -3.16 26.28 1.91
C LEU A 388 -3.15 27.57 2.73
N ARG A 389 -2.27 28.52 2.39
CA ARG A 389 -2.20 29.85 3.05
C ARG A 389 -3.49 30.65 2.95
N GLN A 390 -4.22 30.51 1.85
CA GLN A 390 -5.50 31.22 1.66
C GLN A 390 -6.63 30.63 2.53
N THR A 391 -6.47 29.40 3.03
CA THR A 391 -7.48 28.74 3.87
C THR A 391 -7.36 29.05 5.37
N GLY A 392 -6.22 29.61 5.82
CA GLY A 392 -6.00 30.02 7.21
C GLY A 392 -4.57 29.75 7.70
N PRO A 393 -4.18 30.25 8.89
CA PRO A 393 -2.89 29.96 9.51
C PRO A 393 -2.82 28.49 9.98
N PRO A 394 -1.62 27.87 10.05
CA PRO A 394 -1.43 26.51 10.60
C PRO A 394 -2.07 26.34 11.99
N PRO A 395 -2.50 25.12 12.36
CA PRO A 395 -3.22 24.89 13.60
C PRO A 395 -2.28 25.13 14.79
N THR A 396 -2.86 25.39 15.96
CA THR A 396 -2.11 25.40 17.21
C THR A 396 -1.36 24.08 17.42
N SER A 397 -1.80 22.92 16.93
CA SER A 397 -1.04 21.65 17.05
C SER A 397 0.30 21.63 16.30
N TRP A 398 0.44 22.35 15.17
CA TRP A 398 1.74 22.59 14.52
C TRP A 398 2.62 23.50 15.39
N ARG A 399 2.02 24.44 16.13
CA ARG A 399 2.70 25.33 17.09
C ARG A 399 2.95 24.71 18.48
N MET A 400 2.22 23.67 18.89
CA MET A 400 2.12 23.19 20.28
C MET A 400 3.01 21.99 20.61
N ALA A 401 3.94 21.62 19.74
CA ALA A 401 5.07 20.79 20.14
C ALA A 401 6.08 21.64 20.93
N GLY A 402 5.70 22.06 22.15
CA GLY A 402 6.56 22.74 23.12
C GLY A 402 6.34 24.25 23.26
N ALA A 403 5.22 24.69 23.83
CA ALA A 403 5.13 26.03 24.43
C ALA A 403 5.68 26.10 25.86
N CYS A 404 6.75 25.35 26.12
CA CYS A 404 7.66 25.67 27.19
C CYS A 404 9.05 25.65 26.53
N GLU A 405 9.76 26.78 26.60
CA GLU A 405 11.11 27.02 26.07
C GLU A 405 11.28 27.55 24.62
N ILE A 406 10.34 28.34 24.09
CA ILE A 406 10.65 29.26 22.97
C ILE A 406 10.79 30.69 23.52
N ASN A 407 11.75 30.90 24.42
CA ASN A 407 12.16 32.24 24.86
C ASN A 407 13.64 32.54 24.58
N GLN A 408 14.28 31.78 23.68
CA GLN A 408 15.71 31.98 23.37
C GLN A 408 16.08 31.79 21.90
N LEU A 409 15.18 32.18 20.98
CA LEU A 409 15.53 32.42 19.58
C LEU A 409 15.25 33.87 19.21
N GLN A 410 15.92 34.79 19.92
CA GLN A 410 16.36 36.04 19.30
C GLN A 410 17.47 35.68 18.29
N ILE A 411 17.08 35.10 17.15
CA ILE A 411 17.91 35.20 15.95
C ILE A 411 17.87 36.67 15.58
N GLU A 412 19.04 37.28 15.45
CA GLU A 412 19.30 38.69 15.15
C GLU A 412 18.40 39.21 14.03
N ALA A 413 17.22 39.69 14.43
CA ALA A 413 16.27 40.42 13.62
C ALA A 413 16.58 41.92 13.75
N LYS A 414 17.81 42.30 13.42
CA LYS A 414 18.18 43.69 13.19
C LYS A 414 18.84 43.75 11.82
N GLU A 415 18.22 44.51 10.94
CA GLU A 415 18.52 44.75 9.51
C GLU A 415 17.83 43.84 8.49
N ALA A 416 16.49 43.88 8.49
CA ALA A 416 15.70 43.76 7.25
C ALA A 416 14.33 44.44 7.44
N GLU A 417 14.32 45.76 7.66
CA GLU A 417 13.12 46.57 7.45
C GLU A 417 12.84 46.69 5.94
N SER A 418 12.38 45.60 5.34
CA SER A 418 11.61 45.62 4.09
C SER A 418 10.83 44.30 3.94
N VAL A 419 9.52 44.36 4.18
CA VAL A 419 8.47 43.41 3.73
C VAL A 419 8.96 41.96 3.48
N GLY A 420 8.98 41.07 4.48
CA GLY A 420 9.45 39.71 4.23
C GLY A 420 9.18 38.64 5.30
N TRP A 421 8.30 37.70 4.94
CA TRP A 421 8.28 36.25 5.27
C TRP A 421 8.38 35.77 6.74
N VAL A 422 7.36 35.00 7.18
CA VAL A 422 7.43 34.19 8.41
C VAL A 422 8.22 32.89 8.15
N PRO A 423 9.30 32.57 8.90
CA PRO A 423 10.19 31.42 8.66
C PRO A 423 9.51 30.04 8.60
N GLU A 424 8.45 29.83 9.40
CA GLU A 424 7.76 28.54 9.54
C GLU A 424 7.07 28.07 8.25
N HIS A 425 6.60 29.01 7.42
CA HIS A 425 5.78 28.68 6.25
C HIS A 425 6.64 28.32 5.02
N SER A 426 7.80 28.95 4.85
CA SER A 426 8.79 28.57 3.80
C SER A 426 9.35 27.17 4.06
N LEU A 427 9.54 26.82 5.35
CA LEU A 427 9.99 25.50 5.77
C LEU A 427 9.00 24.40 5.36
N LEU A 428 7.69 24.59 5.60
CA LEU A 428 6.65 23.62 5.24
C LEU A 428 6.73 23.22 3.76
N GLY A 429 6.71 24.19 2.85
CA GLY A 429 6.77 23.90 1.41
C GLY A 429 8.07 23.19 1.00
N SER A 430 9.21 23.55 1.61
CA SER A 430 10.51 22.89 1.32
C SER A 430 10.55 21.43 1.75
N VAL A 431 9.92 21.12 2.88
CA VAL A 431 9.87 19.78 3.45
C VAL A 431 8.86 18.92 2.70
N VAL A 432 7.72 19.48 2.30
CA VAL A 432 6.77 18.81 1.39
C VAL A 432 7.46 18.48 0.06
N LEU A 433 8.19 19.42 -0.54
CA LEU A 433 8.92 19.17 -1.80
C LEU A 433 9.96 18.06 -1.63
N ARG A 434 10.71 18.07 -0.53
CA ARG A 434 11.64 16.98 -0.18
C ARG A 434 10.92 15.64 -0.13
N HIS A 435 9.81 15.55 0.60
CA HIS A 435 9.07 14.30 0.75
C HIS A 435 8.45 13.82 -0.57
N VAL A 436 7.87 14.70 -1.39
CA VAL A 436 7.35 14.33 -2.71
C VAL A 436 8.45 13.66 -3.56
N LEU A 437 9.67 14.19 -3.51
CA LEU A 437 10.80 13.63 -4.26
C LEU A 437 11.32 12.33 -3.63
N GLN A 438 11.28 12.19 -2.30
CA GLN A 438 11.60 10.93 -1.61
C GLN A 438 10.60 9.81 -1.92
N LEU A 439 9.31 10.13 -2.01
CA LEU A 439 8.26 9.13 -2.20
C LEU A 439 8.42 8.31 -3.48
N ARG A 440 9.10 8.85 -4.51
CA ARG A 440 9.40 8.10 -5.74
C ARG A 440 10.20 6.80 -5.50
N CYS A 441 11.08 6.81 -4.50
CA CYS A 441 11.99 5.70 -4.21
C CYS A 441 11.66 4.95 -2.91
N ASN A 442 10.80 5.52 -2.05
CA ASN A 442 10.59 5.00 -0.70
C ASN A 442 9.12 4.71 -0.36
N ALA A 443 8.17 5.20 -1.16
CA ALA A 443 6.76 4.92 -0.93
C ALA A 443 6.44 3.46 -1.30
N GLN A 444 5.60 2.83 -0.49
CA GLN A 444 5.14 1.47 -0.70
C GLN A 444 3.67 1.44 -1.09
N ALA A 445 3.35 0.61 -2.08
CA ALA A 445 1.97 0.29 -2.39
C ALA A 445 1.46 -0.72 -1.35
N VAL A 446 0.48 -0.31 -0.54
CA VAL A 446 -0.23 -1.20 0.38
C VAL A 446 -1.15 -2.08 -0.45
N ILE A 447 -0.90 -3.38 -0.40
CA ILE A 447 -1.66 -4.41 -1.12
C ILE A 447 -2.51 -5.15 -0.10
N LEU A 448 -3.82 -5.20 -0.34
CA LEU A 448 -4.76 -6.00 0.45
C LEU A 448 -5.36 -7.09 -0.43
N LEU A 449 -5.69 -8.22 0.18
CA LEU A 449 -6.52 -9.24 -0.45
C LEU A 449 -7.97 -8.77 -0.40
N ARG A 450 -8.61 -8.73 -1.57
CA ARG A 450 -10.03 -8.45 -1.71
C ARG A 450 -10.75 -9.71 -2.13
N ASP A 451 -11.73 -10.14 -1.36
CA ASP A 451 -12.62 -11.22 -1.76
C ASP A 451 -13.56 -10.73 -2.87
N THR A 452 -13.58 -11.44 -3.98
CA THR A 452 -14.40 -11.11 -5.16
C THR A 452 -15.77 -11.76 -5.13
N GLY A 453 -16.13 -12.50 -4.07
CA GLY A 453 -17.40 -13.20 -4.00
C GLY A 453 -17.91 -13.39 -2.58
N ASP A 454 -18.80 -12.50 -2.13
CA ASP A 454 -19.62 -12.69 -0.90
C ASP A 454 -20.55 -13.91 -1.00
N LEU A 455 -20.62 -14.57 -2.17
CA LEU A 455 -21.56 -15.64 -2.52
C LEU A 455 -20.91 -16.80 -3.31
N THR A 456 -19.58 -16.84 -3.46
CA THR A 456 -18.91 -17.94 -4.18
C THR A 456 -18.52 -19.04 -3.21
N ALA A 457 -18.70 -20.27 -3.65
CA ALA A 457 -18.44 -21.44 -2.83
C ALA A 457 -16.94 -21.69 -2.57
N VAL A 458 -16.07 -21.06 -3.36
CA VAL A 458 -14.61 -21.03 -3.17
C VAL A 458 -14.19 -19.57 -3.06
N GLN A 459 -13.29 -19.28 -2.12
CA GLN A 459 -12.78 -17.92 -1.96
C GLN A 459 -11.90 -17.56 -3.15
N SER A 460 -12.29 -16.48 -3.84
CA SER A 460 -11.46 -15.85 -4.86
C SER A 460 -10.97 -14.53 -4.30
N SER A 461 -9.69 -14.47 -3.97
CA SER A 461 -9.04 -13.27 -3.46
C SER A 461 -8.16 -12.65 -4.55
N GLU A 462 -8.34 -11.37 -4.84
CA GLU A 462 -7.42 -10.61 -5.69
C GLU A 462 -6.54 -9.68 -4.85
N GLU A 463 -5.28 -9.51 -5.26
CA GLU A 463 -4.38 -8.52 -4.66
C GLU A 463 -4.67 -7.14 -5.23
N VAL A 464 -5.22 -6.25 -4.41
CA VAL A 464 -5.54 -4.87 -4.81
C VAL A 464 -4.58 -3.90 -4.14
N ARG A 465 -3.97 -3.04 -4.95
CA ARG A 465 -3.24 -1.88 -4.45
C ARG A 465 -4.25 -0.85 -3.93
N VAL A 466 -4.38 -0.75 -2.61
CA VAL A 466 -5.40 0.11 -2.00
C VAL A 466 -4.89 1.48 -1.60
N ALA A 467 -3.60 1.61 -1.29
CA ALA A 467 -3.03 2.85 -0.79
C ALA A 467 -1.54 2.97 -1.13
N THR A 468 -1.02 4.19 -1.05
CA THR A 468 0.40 4.47 -0.97
C THR A 468 0.74 4.89 0.44
N ALA A 469 1.78 4.31 1.03
CA ALA A 469 2.20 4.56 2.40
C ALA A 469 3.73 4.68 2.50
N ILE A 470 4.22 5.24 3.60
CA ILE A 470 5.64 5.31 3.91
C ILE A 470 5.93 4.63 5.24
N PHE A 471 6.93 3.75 5.24
CA PHE A 471 7.24 2.82 6.33
C PHE A 471 8.72 3.02 6.70
N PRO A 472 9.02 3.66 7.85
CA PRO A 472 10.38 4.10 8.17
C PRO A 472 11.42 2.98 8.18
N THR A 473 11.04 1.80 8.67
CA THR A 473 11.93 0.64 8.83
C THR A 473 11.92 -0.25 7.60
N LEU A 474 10.76 -0.46 6.96
CA LEU A 474 10.65 -1.23 5.71
C LEU A 474 11.46 -0.60 4.59
N SER A 475 11.54 0.74 4.53
CA SER A 475 12.37 1.46 3.56
C SER A 475 13.89 1.27 3.76
N VAL A 476 14.34 0.57 4.82
CA VAL A 476 15.75 0.21 5.02
C VAL A 476 16.11 -1.11 4.31
N LEU A 477 15.14 -1.95 3.94
CA LEU A 477 15.43 -3.22 3.29
C LEU A 477 15.78 -2.99 1.82
N ASN A 478 16.97 -3.42 1.43
CA ASN A 478 17.43 -3.33 0.04
C ASN A 478 16.73 -4.35 -0.88
N HIS A 479 16.86 -4.12 -2.18
CA HIS A 479 16.23 -4.93 -3.21
C HIS A 479 16.99 -6.22 -3.55
N SER A 480 16.26 -7.32 -3.72
CA SER A 480 16.63 -8.47 -4.55
C SER A 480 15.45 -8.87 -5.45
N CYS A 481 15.72 -9.27 -6.70
CA CYS A 481 14.68 -9.80 -7.60
C CYS A 481 14.17 -11.19 -7.18
N CYS A 482 14.85 -11.83 -6.21
CA CYS A 482 14.44 -13.04 -5.53
C CYS A 482 14.76 -12.84 -4.04
N PRO A 483 13.86 -12.20 -3.28
CA PRO A 483 14.10 -11.83 -1.89
C PRO A 483 14.12 -13.08 -0.98
N ASN A 484 14.78 -12.94 0.18
CA ASN A 484 14.72 -13.94 1.27
C ASN A 484 13.63 -13.60 2.30
N THR A 485 12.69 -12.72 1.94
CA THR A 485 11.57 -12.32 2.79
C THR A 485 10.24 -12.32 2.06
N SER A 486 9.17 -12.34 2.86
CA SER A 486 7.78 -12.14 2.45
C SER A 486 7.24 -10.90 3.14
N LEU A 487 6.44 -10.10 2.43
CA LEU A 487 5.82 -8.89 2.94
C LEU A 487 4.30 -9.05 2.94
N THR A 488 3.68 -8.80 4.08
CA THR A 488 2.22 -8.74 4.22
C THR A 488 1.79 -7.44 4.88
N PHE A 489 0.65 -6.88 4.46
CA PHE A 489 0.06 -5.70 5.08
C PHE A 489 -1.16 -6.07 5.91
N ARG A 490 -1.38 -5.34 7.02
CA ARG A 490 -2.54 -5.48 7.89
C ARG A 490 -3.19 -4.12 8.15
N THR A 491 -4.51 -4.12 8.26
CA THR A 491 -5.33 -2.94 8.61
C THR A 491 -6.07 -3.16 9.92
N ALA A 492 -6.55 -2.08 10.54
CA ALA A 492 -7.12 -2.12 11.89
C ALA A 492 -8.33 -3.07 12.07
N ARG A 493 -9.12 -3.33 11.02
CA ARG A 493 -10.29 -4.23 11.11
C ARG A 493 -9.89 -5.71 11.19
N SER A 494 -8.70 -6.07 10.70
CA SER A 494 -8.12 -7.42 10.83
C SER A 494 -7.73 -7.78 12.27
N LEU A 495 -7.62 -6.80 13.19
CA LEU A 495 -7.23 -7.04 14.58
C LEU A 495 -8.42 -7.38 15.48
N ASN A 496 -9.62 -6.86 15.17
CA ASN A 496 -10.81 -7.06 16.00
C ASN A 496 -11.43 -8.46 15.84
N THR A 497 -11.25 -9.11 14.70
CA THR A 497 -11.70 -10.50 14.45
C THR A 497 -10.96 -11.54 15.32
N HIS A 498 -9.80 -11.18 15.89
CA HIS A 498 -9.00 -12.08 16.74
C HIS A 498 -9.35 -12.02 18.23
N LEU A 499 -10.05 -10.98 18.70
CA LEU A 499 -10.38 -10.84 20.13
C LEU A 499 -11.76 -11.43 20.47
N GLU A 500 -12.62 -11.64 19.48
CA GLU A 500 -13.98 -12.16 19.68
C GLU A 500 -14.06 -13.71 19.65
N SER A 501 -12.98 -14.43 19.31
CA SER A 501 -12.98 -15.89 19.14
C SER A 501 -12.19 -16.68 20.19
N SER A 502 -11.56 -16.03 21.18
CA SER A 502 -10.68 -16.68 22.16
C SER A 502 -11.11 -16.53 23.63
N GLU A 503 -12.41 -16.37 23.90
CA GLU A 503 -12.96 -16.57 25.25
C GLU A 503 -13.83 -17.83 25.29
N SER A 504 -13.19 -19.00 25.28
CA SER A 504 -13.75 -20.15 25.99
C SER A 504 -12.63 -21.10 26.43
N SER A 505 -12.69 -21.50 27.70
CA SER A 505 -11.88 -22.53 28.38
C SER A 505 -10.40 -22.21 28.64
N LEU A 506 -10.08 -21.77 29.86
CA LEU A 506 -9.05 -22.42 30.70
C LEU A 506 -9.06 -21.85 32.13
N GLU A 507 -9.40 -22.72 33.06
CA GLU A 507 -9.27 -22.51 34.50
C GLU A 507 -7.78 -22.40 34.93
N SER A 508 -7.59 -21.65 36.00
CA SER A 508 -6.38 -21.40 36.80
C SER A 508 -5.19 -22.37 36.67
N THR A 509 -3.98 -21.84 36.40
CA THR A 509 -2.91 -21.62 37.41
C THR A 509 -1.61 -21.10 36.77
N THR A 510 -1.06 -20.05 37.40
CA THR A 510 0.33 -19.54 37.35
C THR A 510 0.98 -19.13 36.02
N GLY A 511 1.12 -17.81 35.82
CA GLY A 511 2.38 -17.18 35.39
C GLY A 511 2.70 -17.13 33.89
N SER A 512 1.89 -16.45 33.09
CA SER A 512 2.29 -15.97 31.75
C SER A 512 1.74 -14.56 31.53
N VAL A 513 2.62 -13.63 31.17
CA VAL A 513 2.31 -12.20 30.97
C VAL A 513 1.48 -12.05 29.70
N ALA A 514 0.16 -12.08 29.86
CA ALA A 514 -0.79 -11.68 28.82
C ALA A 514 -0.65 -10.16 28.59
N CYS A 515 -0.20 -9.78 27.40
CA CYS A 515 0.00 -8.39 27.01
C CYS A 515 -1.34 -7.74 26.64
N SER A 516 -2.13 -7.38 27.65
CA SER A 516 -3.32 -6.54 27.50
C SER A 516 -2.88 -5.12 27.12
N ILE A 517 -3.05 -4.71 25.86
CA ILE A 517 -2.72 -3.34 25.44
C ILE A 517 -3.88 -2.41 25.85
N PRO A 518 -3.68 -1.42 26.75
CA PRO A 518 -4.71 -0.47 27.10
C PRO A 518 -4.97 0.49 25.95
N LEU A 519 -6.25 0.74 25.66
CA LEU A 519 -6.73 1.69 24.67
C LEU A 519 -6.54 3.14 25.16
N CYS A 520 -5.29 3.63 25.27
CA CYS A 520 -4.98 5.01 25.64
C CYS A 520 -4.36 5.81 24.48
N THR A 521 -5.13 6.81 24.02
CA THR A 521 -4.68 8.18 23.73
C THR A 521 -3.30 8.39 23.07
N ARG A 522 -3.13 8.05 21.77
CA ARG A 522 -2.47 8.97 20.79
C ARG A 522 -2.46 8.62 19.30
N ASN A 523 -2.87 7.44 18.83
CA ASN A 523 -3.11 7.25 17.39
C ASN A 523 -3.97 6.01 17.12
N PRO A 524 -5.29 6.13 16.88
CA PRO A 524 -6.13 4.99 16.61
C PRO A 524 -6.08 4.64 15.12
N VAL A 525 -4.92 4.21 14.61
CA VAL A 525 -4.74 3.50 13.33
C VAL A 525 -3.37 2.84 13.29
N VAL A 526 -3.33 1.58 12.86
CA VAL A 526 -2.08 0.92 12.47
C VAL A 526 -2.30 0.20 11.14
N VAL A 527 -1.96 0.86 10.04
CA VAL A 527 -1.56 0.13 8.83
C VAL A 527 -0.16 -0.39 9.13
N SER A 528 0.00 -1.71 9.15
CA SER A 528 1.27 -2.36 9.46
C SER A 528 1.75 -3.20 8.30
N ALA A 529 3.07 -3.28 8.17
CA ALA A 529 3.79 -4.16 7.28
C ALA A 529 4.54 -5.18 8.14
N SER A 530 4.27 -6.46 7.92
CA SER A 530 5.03 -7.56 8.54
C SER A 530 5.97 -8.14 7.49
N VAL A 531 7.26 -8.22 7.81
CA VAL A 531 8.29 -8.87 7.00
C VAL A 531 8.72 -10.16 7.70
N ARG A 532 8.56 -11.30 7.02
CA ARG A 532 8.95 -12.62 7.51
C ARG A 532 10.04 -13.22 6.64
N ALA A 533 10.90 -14.06 7.21
CA ALA A 533 11.84 -14.83 6.44
C ALA A 533 11.09 -15.81 5.51
N SER A 534 11.30 -15.76 4.19
CA SER A 534 10.69 -16.72 3.25
C SER A 534 11.46 -18.04 3.19
N LYS A 535 12.72 -18.02 3.65
CA LYS A 535 13.64 -19.15 3.75
C LYS A 535 14.58 -18.91 4.92
N ASP A 536 15.36 -19.91 5.30
CA ASP A 536 16.40 -19.75 6.31
C ASP A 536 17.41 -18.68 5.85
N ILE A 537 17.77 -17.76 6.76
CA ILE A 537 18.74 -16.68 6.54
C ILE A 537 19.92 -16.91 7.47
N THR A 538 21.13 -16.92 6.91
CA THR A 538 22.36 -17.21 7.66
C THR A 538 22.92 -15.97 8.37
N PRO A 539 23.66 -16.11 9.49
CA PRO A 539 24.33 -14.98 10.12
C PRO A 539 25.25 -14.25 9.13
N GLY A 540 25.17 -12.92 9.11
CA GLY A 540 25.91 -12.06 8.18
C GLY A 540 25.24 -11.86 6.82
N GLU A 541 24.16 -12.58 6.51
CA GLU A 541 23.38 -12.38 5.29
C GLU A 541 22.49 -11.14 5.40
N GLU A 542 22.37 -10.40 4.28
CA GLU A 542 21.50 -9.23 4.19
C GLU A 542 20.04 -9.67 4.00
N VAL A 543 19.13 -8.96 4.66
CA VAL A 543 17.69 -9.16 4.56
C VAL A 543 17.16 -8.32 3.40
N PHE A 544 16.67 -8.99 2.36
CA PHE A 544 16.24 -8.35 1.12
C PHE A 544 14.72 -8.33 0.97
N HIS A 545 14.21 -7.24 0.43
CA HIS A 545 12.84 -7.09 -0.05
C HIS A 545 12.80 -7.02 -1.59
N CYS A 546 11.63 -7.12 -2.22
CA CYS A 546 11.45 -6.92 -3.66
C CYS A 546 10.64 -5.65 -3.93
N TYR A 547 11.22 -4.67 -4.62
CA TYR A 547 10.60 -3.37 -4.89
C TYR A 547 9.53 -3.41 -6.00
N GLY A 548 9.08 -4.61 -6.40
CA GLY A 548 8.17 -4.86 -7.51
C GLY A 548 8.76 -5.75 -8.59
N PRO A 549 9.95 -5.43 -9.17
CA PRO A 549 10.59 -6.23 -10.21
C PRO A 549 11.08 -7.61 -9.73
N HIS A 550 10.17 -8.60 -9.71
CA HIS A 550 10.44 -9.96 -9.28
C HIS A 550 10.82 -10.89 -10.44
N SER A 551 11.79 -11.76 -10.21
CA SER A 551 12.34 -12.67 -11.23
C SER A 551 11.34 -13.67 -11.81
N SER A 552 10.37 -14.13 -11.01
CA SER A 552 9.31 -15.05 -11.50
C SER A 552 8.20 -14.37 -12.31
N ARG A 553 8.16 -13.03 -12.35
CA ARG A 553 7.06 -12.26 -12.96
C ARG A 553 7.49 -11.37 -14.12
N MET A 554 8.80 -11.14 -14.27
CA MET A 554 9.33 -10.10 -15.15
C MET A 554 10.71 -10.47 -15.66
N GLU A 555 10.97 -10.23 -16.94
CA GLU A 555 12.25 -10.50 -17.61
C GLU A 555 13.40 -9.63 -17.11
N LEU A 556 14.64 -10.14 -17.23
CA LEU A 556 15.86 -9.50 -16.69
C LEU A 556 16.03 -8.04 -17.12
N HIS A 557 15.94 -7.78 -18.43
CA HIS A 557 16.14 -6.44 -18.99
C HIS A 557 15.12 -5.45 -18.41
N GLU A 558 13.84 -5.84 -18.37
CA GLU A 558 12.77 -5.01 -17.85
C GLU A 558 12.92 -4.77 -16.35
N ARG A 559 13.32 -5.79 -15.56
CA ARG A 559 13.59 -5.62 -14.13
C ARG A 559 14.65 -4.56 -13.89
N ARG A 560 15.79 -4.65 -14.60
CA ARG A 560 16.90 -3.71 -14.45
C ARG A 560 16.54 -2.32 -14.93
N ARG A 561 15.81 -2.20 -16.05
CA ARG A 561 15.31 -0.92 -16.57
C ARG A 561 14.45 -0.20 -15.53
N LEU A 562 13.43 -0.87 -14.99
CA LEU A 562 12.53 -0.28 -13.98
C LEU A 562 13.26 0.09 -12.69
N LEU A 563 14.19 -0.75 -12.22
CA LEU A 563 15.00 -0.45 -11.03
C LEU A 563 15.91 0.76 -11.24
N GLN A 564 16.56 0.85 -12.40
CA GLN A 564 17.42 1.97 -12.74
C GLN A 564 16.61 3.27 -12.88
N GLU A 565 15.47 3.24 -13.56
CA GLU A 565 14.62 4.41 -13.78
C GLU A 565 14.03 4.97 -12.49
N GLN A 566 13.55 4.09 -11.60
CA GLN A 566 12.85 4.51 -10.39
C GLN A 566 13.79 4.67 -9.19
N TYR A 567 14.72 3.73 -8.97
CA TYR A 567 15.55 3.64 -7.77
C TYR A 567 17.04 3.93 -8.02
N GLN A 568 17.42 4.22 -9.28
CA GLN A 568 18.75 4.71 -9.65
C GLN A 568 19.91 3.75 -9.33
N PHE A 569 19.66 2.44 -9.41
CA PHE A 569 20.71 1.41 -9.27
C PHE A 569 20.51 0.23 -10.23
N LEU A 570 21.61 -0.47 -10.52
CA LEU A 570 21.63 -1.71 -11.29
C LEU A 570 21.61 -2.92 -10.35
N CYS A 571 20.60 -3.78 -10.46
CA CYS A 571 20.52 -4.98 -9.63
C CYS A 571 21.48 -6.08 -10.08
N VAL A 572 22.28 -6.57 -9.12
CA VAL A 572 23.27 -7.64 -9.26
C VAL A 572 22.95 -8.84 -8.36
N CYS A 573 21.68 -9.04 -7.99
CA CYS A 573 21.27 -10.20 -7.20
C CYS A 573 21.47 -11.52 -7.95
N GLN A 574 21.45 -12.64 -7.23
CA GLN A 574 21.66 -13.98 -7.81
C GLN A 574 20.75 -14.26 -9.01
N ALA A 575 19.47 -13.88 -8.96
CA ALA A 575 18.54 -14.07 -10.07
C ALA A 575 18.93 -13.24 -11.32
N CYS A 576 19.52 -12.05 -11.13
CA CYS A 576 20.04 -11.27 -12.25
C CYS A 576 21.35 -11.86 -12.80
N ILE A 577 22.24 -12.37 -11.94
CA ILE A 577 23.48 -13.02 -12.36
C ILE A 577 23.18 -14.30 -13.16
N LEU A 578 22.24 -15.13 -12.70
CA LEU A 578 21.82 -16.33 -13.42
C LEU A 578 21.19 -15.98 -14.77
N GLY A 579 20.27 -15.01 -14.79
CA GLY A 579 19.66 -14.56 -16.05
C GLY A 579 20.68 -14.03 -17.07
N GLN A 580 21.76 -13.37 -16.62
CA GLN A 580 22.84 -12.94 -17.52
C GLN A 580 23.64 -14.09 -18.11
N LYS A 581 23.87 -15.17 -17.35
CA LYS A 581 24.55 -16.38 -17.84
C LYS A 581 23.69 -17.18 -18.83
N GLU A 582 22.38 -16.95 -18.80
CA GLU A 582 21.40 -17.53 -19.71
C GLU A 582 21.20 -16.68 -20.98
N GLU A 583 21.57 -15.39 -20.97
CA GLU A 583 21.71 -14.58 -22.18
C GLU A 583 22.98 -15.03 -22.94
N PRO A 584 22.92 -15.29 -24.26
CA PRO A 584 24.06 -15.82 -24.99
C PRO A 584 25.19 -14.79 -25.03
N GLU A 585 26.26 -15.05 -24.26
CA GLU A 585 27.57 -14.47 -24.50
C GLU A 585 28.04 -14.90 -25.89
N VAL A 586 28.53 -13.94 -26.66
CA VAL A 586 29.12 -14.12 -27.98
C VAL A 586 30.20 -15.22 -27.90
N GLU A 587 30.12 -16.17 -28.85
CA GLU A 587 31.02 -17.30 -29.14
C GLU A 587 30.72 -18.67 -28.49
N GLY A 588 30.06 -19.54 -29.29
CA GLY A 588 30.51 -20.92 -29.45
C GLY A 588 29.73 -22.07 -28.79
N SER A 589 28.67 -21.81 -28.01
CA SER A 589 27.88 -22.90 -27.40
C SER A 589 26.42 -22.46 -27.18
N VAL A 590 25.52 -22.94 -28.03
CA VAL A 590 24.06 -22.73 -27.93
C VAL A 590 23.52 -23.49 -26.71
N LYS A 591 23.42 -22.82 -25.55
CA LYS A 591 22.61 -23.28 -24.42
C LYS A 591 21.26 -22.58 -24.45
N THR A 592 20.22 -23.39 -24.30
CA THR A 592 18.87 -23.08 -24.77
C THR A 592 17.97 -22.76 -23.59
N THR A 593 17.57 -21.50 -23.42
CA THR A 593 16.44 -21.15 -22.54
C THR A 593 15.16 -21.62 -23.23
N GLY A 594 14.53 -22.66 -22.68
CA GLY A 594 13.26 -23.15 -23.20
C GLY A 594 12.17 -22.13 -22.94
N THR A 595 11.55 -21.58 -23.99
CA THR A 595 10.30 -20.84 -23.78
C THR A 595 9.21 -21.85 -23.39
N ASN A 596 8.30 -21.49 -22.48
CA ASN A 596 7.09 -22.29 -22.17
C ASN A 596 6.06 -22.27 -23.32
N LEU A 597 6.54 -22.10 -24.55
CA LEU A 597 5.77 -22.02 -25.78
C LEU A 597 6.09 -23.24 -26.64
N LEU A 598 5.08 -23.75 -27.31
CA LEU A 598 5.14 -24.94 -28.14
C LEU A 598 4.92 -24.58 -29.60
N CYS A 599 5.62 -25.30 -30.48
CA CYS A 599 5.41 -25.20 -31.91
C CYS A 599 4.10 -25.91 -32.27
N TRP A 600 3.11 -25.19 -32.77
CA TRP A 600 1.83 -25.78 -33.21
C TRP A 600 1.92 -26.77 -34.38
N LYS A 601 3.11 -26.95 -34.98
CA LYS A 601 3.35 -27.92 -36.07
C LYS A 601 3.95 -29.24 -35.58
N CYS A 602 4.73 -29.23 -34.49
CA CYS A 602 5.47 -30.42 -34.03
C CYS A 602 5.49 -30.58 -32.51
N SER A 603 4.78 -29.73 -31.78
CA SER A 603 4.67 -29.69 -30.32
C SER A 603 6.00 -29.57 -29.56
N SER A 604 7.10 -29.29 -30.25
CA SER A 604 8.41 -29.06 -29.63
C SER A 604 8.50 -27.64 -29.07
N HIS A 605 9.27 -27.45 -28.00
CA HIS A 605 9.50 -26.12 -27.43
C HIS A 605 10.07 -25.13 -28.46
N LEU A 606 9.52 -23.93 -28.45
CA LEU A 606 10.03 -22.81 -29.22
C LEU A 606 11.23 -22.18 -28.51
N LYS A 607 12.11 -21.61 -29.32
CA LYS A 607 13.32 -20.88 -28.94
C LYS A 607 13.31 -19.56 -29.70
N ARG A 608 13.98 -18.55 -29.16
CA ARG A 608 14.15 -17.26 -29.80
C ARG A 608 15.64 -17.05 -30.10
N ASP A 609 15.97 -16.61 -31.31
CA ASP A 609 17.35 -16.24 -31.66
C ASP A 609 17.65 -14.76 -31.30
N THR A 610 18.88 -14.33 -31.57
CA THR A 610 19.35 -12.97 -31.33
C THR A 610 18.62 -11.91 -32.17
N ASP A 611 18.04 -12.32 -33.31
CA ASP A 611 17.27 -11.45 -34.21
C ASP A 611 15.77 -11.43 -33.84
N GLY A 612 15.39 -12.09 -32.75
CA GLY A 612 14.01 -12.17 -32.28
C GLY A 612 13.14 -13.17 -33.06
N ARG A 613 13.70 -13.97 -33.97
CA ARG A 613 12.96 -15.02 -34.69
C ARG A 613 12.68 -16.18 -33.76
N VAL A 614 11.47 -16.71 -33.85
CA VAL A 614 11.00 -17.82 -33.01
C VAL A 614 11.06 -19.11 -33.84
N TYR A 615 11.71 -20.15 -33.34
CA TYR A 615 11.89 -21.41 -34.06
C TYR A 615 11.85 -22.63 -33.11
N CYS A 616 11.61 -23.83 -33.65
CA CYS A 616 11.68 -25.07 -32.86
C CYS A 616 12.85 -25.97 -33.30
N LEU A 617 13.14 -26.99 -32.49
CA LEU A 617 14.13 -28.03 -32.82
C LEU A 617 13.79 -28.82 -34.09
N GLY A 618 12.51 -28.89 -34.46
CA GLY A 618 12.05 -29.49 -35.71
C GLY A 618 12.25 -28.60 -36.95
N GLY A 619 12.92 -27.46 -36.84
CA GLY A 619 13.24 -26.57 -37.96
C GLY A 619 12.09 -25.66 -38.41
N HIS A 620 10.96 -25.64 -37.69
CA HIS A 620 9.87 -24.72 -38.01
C HIS A 620 10.16 -23.33 -37.45
N ALA A 621 10.13 -22.33 -38.33
CA ALA A 621 10.08 -20.93 -37.93
C ALA A 621 8.63 -20.49 -37.70
N VAL A 622 8.42 -19.69 -36.67
CA VAL A 622 7.15 -19.11 -36.24
C VAL A 622 7.29 -17.59 -36.24
N SER A 623 6.30 -16.88 -36.77
CA SER A 623 6.28 -15.42 -36.72
C SER A 623 5.98 -14.94 -35.28
N SER A 624 6.78 -14.01 -34.76
CA SER A 624 6.51 -13.42 -33.43
C SER A 624 5.16 -12.69 -33.42
N SER A 625 4.80 -11.97 -34.49
CA SER A 625 3.52 -11.26 -34.56
C SER A 625 2.31 -12.20 -34.56
N GLU A 626 2.45 -13.40 -35.14
CA GLU A 626 1.39 -14.41 -35.12
C GLU A 626 1.22 -15.00 -33.72
N LEU A 627 2.34 -15.27 -33.04
CA LEU A 627 2.34 -15.73 -31.64
C LEU A 627 1.71 -14.68 -30.71
N ASP A 628 2.11 -13.42 -30.85
CA ASP A 628 1.58 -12.32 -30.04
C ASP A 628 0.07 -12.16 -30.27
N HIS A 629 -0.39 -12.27 -31.52
CA HIS A 629 -1.83 -12.23 -31.85
C HIS A 629 -2.59 -13.42 -31.22
N LYS A 630 -2.03 -14.63 -31.24
CA LYS A 630 -2.64 -15.81 -30.58
C LYS A 630 -2.71 -15.63 -29.05
N LEU A 631 -1.64 -15.14 -28.43
CA LEU A 631 -1.60 -14.83 -27.00
C LEU A 631 -2.67 -13.80 -26.63
N GLU A 632 -2.78 -12.73 -27.40
CA GLU A 632 -3.75 -11.66 -27.15
C GLU A 632 -5.18 -12.15 -27.30
N LYS A 633 -5.45 -12.98 -28.33
CA LYS A 633 -6.77 -13.60 -28.52
C LYS A 633 -7.20 -14.41 -27.29
N VAL A 634 -6.31 -15.25 -26.75
CA VAL A 634 -6.61 -16.06 -25.55
C VAL A 634 -6.85 -15.17 -24.32
N LYS A 635 -6.09 -14.09 -24.15
CA LYS A 635 -6.30 -13.12 -23.05
C LYS A 635 -7.67 -12.42 -23.16
N VAL A 636 -8.08 -12.04 -24.36
CA VAL A 636 -9.40 -11.45 -24.60
C VAL A 636 -10.52 -12.43 -24.26
N GLN A 637 -10.38 -13.70 -24.64
CA GLN A 637 -11.34 -14.75 -24.27
C GLN A 637 -11.40 -14.98 -22.75
N LEU A 638 -10.25 -15.00 -22.06
CA LEU A 638 -10.19 -15.07 -20.60
C LEU A 638 -10.93 -13.89 -19.97
N LYS A 639 -10.69 -12.66 -20.43
CA LYS A 639 -11.41 -11.48 -19.94
C LYS A 639 -12.92 -11.60 -20.15
N GLN A 640 -13.36 -12.00 -21.34
CA GLN A 640 -14.78 -12.23 -21.64
C GLN A 640 -15.39 -13.28 -20.70
N ALA A 641 -14.66 -14.34 -20.37
CA ALA A 641 -15.11 -15.36 -19.45
C ALA A 641 -15.27 -14.84 -18.01
N LEU A 642 -14.37 -13.95 -17.56
CA LEU A 642 -14.46 -13.29 -16.26
C LEU A 642 -15.67 -12.33 -16.21
N ASP A 643 -15.88 -11.53 -17.27
CA ASP A 643 -17.05 -10.65 -17.38
C ASP A 643 -18.37 -11.46 -17.28
N LEU A 644 -18.41 -12.66 -17.90
CA LEU A 644 -19.56 -13.58 -17.79
C LEU A 644 -19.74 -14.16 -16.37
N MET A 645 -18.67 -14.37 -15.61
CA MET A 645 -18.74 -14.80 -14.21
C MET A 645 -19.34 -13.69 -13.34
N ASP A 646 -18.92 -12.45 -13.55
CA ASP A 646 -19.45 -11.27 -12.86
C ASP A 646 -20.95 -11.06 -13.16
N ASP A 647 -21.39 -11.42 -14.37
CA ASP A 647 -22.80 -11.41 -14.79
C ASP A 647 -23.61 -12.63 -14.31
N PHE A 648 -23.04 -13.50 -13.46
CA PHE A 648 -23.65 -14.73 -12.95
C PHE A 648 -24.04 -15.74 -14.05
N ARG A 649 -23.20 -15.86 -15.09
CA ARG A 649 -23.42 -16.76 -16.24
C ARG A 649 -22.28 -17.80 -16.38
N PRO A 650 -22.09 -18.67 -15.37
CA PRO A 650 -20.96 -19.60 -15.32
C PRO A 650 -20.98 -20.64 -16.45
N ASP A 651 -22.15 -21.07 -16.91
CA ASP A 651 -22.28 -22.03 -18.02
C ASP A 651 -21.69 -21.47 -19.33
N GLN A 652 -21.84 -20.17 -19.56
CA GLN A 652 -21.32 -19.48 -20.74
C GLN A 652 -19.84 -19.24 -20.59
N SER A 653 -19.40 -18.86 -19.38
CA SER A 653 -17.99 -18.69 -19.04
C SER A 653 -17.21 -19.98 -19.32
N VAL A 654 -17.71 -21.13 -18.86
CA VAL A 654 -17.08 -22.44 -19.14
C VAL A 654 -16.94 -22.70 -20.64
N ARG A 655 -17.95 -22.40 -21.47
CA ARG A 655 -17.85 -22.58 -22.93
C ARG A 655 -16.73 -21.73 -23.54
N VAL A 656 -16.62 -20.47 -23.13
CA VAL A 656 -15.56 -19.55 -23.59
C VAL A 656 -14.19 -20.05 -23.13
N LEU A 657 -14.06 -20.46 -21.87
CA LEU A 657 -12.82 -20.98 -21.30
C LEU A 657 -12.39 -22.30 -21.96
N GLN A 658 -13.33 -23.19 -22.30
CA GLN A 658 -13.01 -24.46 -22.97
C GLN A 658 -12.43 -24.21 -24.36
N GLN A 659 -12.99 -23.24 -25.08
CA GLN A 659 -12.44 -22.78 -26.35
C GLN A 659 -11.04 -22.20 -26.14
N ALA A 660 -10.86 -21.28 -25.19
CA ALA A 660 -9.58 -20.63 -24.92
C ALA A 660 -8.49 -21.64 -24.54
N VAL A 661 -8.80 -22.62 -23.69
CA VAL A 661 -7.89 -23.71 -23.30
C VAL A 661 -7.51 -24.56 -24.51
N SER A 662 -8.48 -24.91 -25.36
CA SER A 662 -8.23 -25.71 -26.56
C SER A 662 -7.31 -24.98 -27.54
N GLU A 663 -7.53 -23.68 -27.73
CA GLU A 663 -6.66 -22.85 -28.57
C GLU A 663 -5.26 -22.69 -27.96
N ALA A 664 -5.17 -22.46 -26.65
CA ALA A 664 -3.93 -22.29 -25.90
C ALA A 664 -3.07 -23.56 -25.88
N ALA A 665 -3.67 -24.75 -25.74
CA ALA A 665 -2.96 -26.03 -25.63
C ALA A 665 -2.10 -26.36 -26.86
N VAL A 666 -2.39 -25.73 -28.00
CA VAL A 666 -1.65 -25.96 -29.26
C VAL A 666 -0.29 -25.23 -29.26
N PHE A 667 -0.12 -24.17 -28.46
CA PHE A 667 1.08 -23.33 -28.51
C PHE A 667 1.64 -22.92 -27.13
N LEU A 668 0.98 -23.28 -26.03
CA LEU A 668 1.46 -23.04 -24.66
C LEU A 668 1.68 -24.37 -23.96
N ALA A 669 2.85 -24.52 -23.32
CA ALA A 669 3.11 -25.66 -22.44
C ALA A 669 2.20 -25.61 -21.21
N ASP A 670 1.94 -26.76 -20.58
CA ASP A 670 1.10 -26.83 -19.37
C ASP A 670 1.64 -26.01 -18.19
N THR A 671 2.95 -25.74 -18.18
CA THR A 671 3.64 -24.89 -17.19
C THR A 671 3.50 -23.39 -17.48
N HIS A 672 2.90 -22.99 -18.61
CA HIS A 672 2.79 -21.59 -18.99
C HIS A 672 1.81 -20.84 -18.06
N PRO A 673 2.13 -19.61 -17.59
CA PRO A 673 1.28 -18.86 -16.65
C PRO A 673 -0.16 -18.66 -17.12
N LEU A 674 -0.36 -18.36 -18.42
CA LEU A 674 -1.69 -18.21 -19.01
C LEU A 674 -2.52 -19.52 -18.99
N GLN A 675 -1.89 -20.70 -19.09
CA GLN A 675 -2.59 -21.98 -18.89
C GLN A 675 -3.05 -22.10 -17.44
N GLY A 676 -2.20 -21.72 -16.48
CA GLY A 676 -2.56 -21.69 -15.06
C GLY A 676 -3.72 -20.76 -14.74
N GLN A 677 -3.77 -19.59 -15.38
CA GLN A 677 -4.87 -18.62 -15.24
C GLN A 677 -6.19 -19.15 -15.82
N LEU A 678 -6.15 -19.70 -17.05
CA LEU A 678 -7.33 -20.32 -17.66
C LEU A 678 -7.88 -21.47 -16.78
N ALA A 679 -6.98 -22.28 -16.22
CA ALA A 679 -7.35 -23.39 -15.35
C ALA A 679 -7.94 -22.91 -14.01
N ASP A 680 -7.40 -21.84 -13.39
CA ASP A 680 -7.95 -21.23 -12.17
C ASP A 680 -9.35 -20.66 -12.41
N SER A 681 -9.55 -19.90 -13.50
CA SER A 681 -10.87 -19.36 -13.88
C SER A 681 -11.88 -20.46 -14.22
N MET A 682 -11.42 -21.54 -14.88
CA MET A 682 -12.28 -22.70 -15.15
C MET A 682 -12.69 -23.42 -13.85
N ALA A 683 -11.77 -23.58 -12.91
CA ALA A 683 -12.07 -24.17 -11.60
C ALA A 683 -13.12 -23.35 -10.86
N GLN A 684 -13.00 -22.02 -10.89
CA GLN A 684 -13.99 -21.12 -10.29
C GLN A 684 -15.38 -21.28 -10.94
N ALA A 685 -15.45 -21.33 -12.27
CA ALA A 685 -16.71 -21.49 -12.98
C ALA A 685 -17.40 -22.83 -12.68
N TYR A 686 -16.64 -23.93 -12.62
CA TYR A 686 -17.18 -25.24 -12.20
C TYR A 686 -17.64 -25.24 -10.73
N ALA A 687 -16.89 -24.61 -9.84
CA ALA A 687 -17.27 -24.50 -8.42
C ALA A 687 -18.58 -23.73 -8.24
N THR A 688 -18.78 -22.63 -8.99
CA THR A 688 -20.05 -21.88 -8.98
C THR A 688 -21.23 -22.72 -9.46
N MET A 689 -21.00 -23.72 -10.32
CA MET A 689 -22.04 -24.65 -10.77
C MET A 689 -22.22 -25.86 -9.83
N GLY A 690 -21.41 -25.99 -8.77
CA GLY A 690 -21.41 -27.14 -7.86
C GLY A 690 -20.67 -28.38 -8.40
N GLU A 691 -19.91 -28.24 -9.49
CA GLU A 691 -19.15 -29.31 -10.13
C GLU A 691 -17.76 -29.45 -9.49
N TRP A 692 -17.72 -29.91 -8.24
CA TRP A 692 -16.52 -29.88 -7.39
C TRP A 692 -15.33 -30.68 -7.92
N ASP A 693 -15.57 -31.88 -8.43
CA ASP A 693 -14.50 -32.76 -8.94
C ASP A 693 -13.86 -32.18 -10.20
N MET A 694 -14.68 -31.60 -11.08
CA MET A 694 -14.21 -30.91 -12.28
C MET A 694 -13.39 -29.67 -11.89
N ALA A 695 -13.88 -28.90 -10.91
CA ALA A 695 -13.18 -27.73 -10.40
C ALA A 695 -11.81 -28.11 -9.82
N ALA A 696 -11.74 -29.14 -8.96
CA ALA A 696 -10.51 -29.61 -8.35
C ALA A 696 -9.50 -30.08 -9.40
N THR A 697 -9.95 -30.79 -10.43
CA THR A 697 -9.11 -31.24 -11.55
C THR A 697 -8.48 -30.06 -12.31
N GLN A 698 -9.25 -29.01 -12.58
CA GLN A 698 -8.71 -27.82 -13.25
C GLN A 698 -7.73 -27.08 -12.33
N LEU A 699 -8.04 -26.96 -11.04
CA LEU A 699 -7.15 -26.27 -10.11
C LEU A 699 -5.81 -27.01 -9.91
N GLN A 700 -5.80 -28.35 -9.98
CA GLN A 700 -4.56 -29.13 -10.02
C GLN A 700 -3.66 -28.77 -11.22
N ARG A 701 -4.24 -28.48 -12.38
CA ARG A 701 -3.47 -27.97 -13.55
C ARG A 701 -2.90 -26.59 -13.26
N SER A 702 -3.66 -25.73 -12.59
CA SER A 702 -3.17 -24.42 -12.14
C SER A 702 -2.01 -24.54 -11.16
N VAL A 703 -2.07 -25.50 -10.22
CA VAL A 703 -0.98 -25.79 -9.27
C VAL A 703 0.33 -26.11 -9.99
N VAL A 704 0.31 -26.87 -11.07
CA VAL A 704 1.52 -27.20 -11.87
C VAL A 704 2.14 -25.93 -12.47
N ALA A 705 1.33 -25.09 -13.12
CA ALA A 705 1.81 -23.84 -13.72
C ALA A 705 2.36 -22.86 -12.67
N ILE A 706 1.68 -22.72 -11.52
CA ILE A 706 2.11 -21.85 -10.42
C ILE A 706 3.39 -22.37 -9.77
N SER A 707 3.52 -23.68 -9.55
CA SER A 707 4.74 -24.28 -9.00
C SER A 707 5.93 -24.06 -9.92
N SER A 708 5.74 -24.23 -11.23
CA SER A 708 6.79 -23.97 -12.21
C SER A 708 7.20 -22.50 -12.30
N GLN A 709 6.26 -21.57 -12.12
CA GLN A 709 6.53 -20.14 -12.25
C GLN A 709 7.16 -19.56 -10.97
N TYR A 710 6.61 -19.87 -9.80
CA TYR A 710 6.96 -19.24 -8.53
C TYR A 710 7.84 -20.10 -7.63
N GLY A 711 7.90 -21.40 -7.87
CA GLY A 711 8.63 -22.38 -7.06
C GLY A 711 7.77 -23.06 -5.99
N GLU A 712 8.31 -24.15 -5.44
CA GLU A 712 7.63 -25.07 -4.52
C GLU A 712 7.42 -24.50 -3.10
N ASP A 713 8.18 -23.45 -2.74
CA ASP A 713 8.11 -22.73 -1.47
C ASP A 713 7.54 -21.31 -1.64
N SER A 714 6.59 -21.12 -2.56
CA SER A 714 5.97 -19.82 -2.83
C SER A 714 4.63 -19.63 -2.10
N VAL A 715 4.29 -18.37 -1.81
CA VAL A 715 2.98 -18.02 -1.24
C VAL A 715 1.87 -18.25 -2.27
N GLU A 716 2.16 -18.04 -3.56
CA GLU A 716 1.25 -18.29 -4.66
C GLU A 716 0.81 -19.75 -4.69
N LEU A 717 1.75 -20.68 -4.53
CA LEU A 717 1.43 -22.10 -4.43
C LEU A 717 0.62 -22.41 -3.16
N GLY A 718 0.98 -21.82 -2.02
CA GLY A 718 0.22 -21.96 -0.78
C GLY A 718 -1.26 -21.59 -0.94
N ARG A 719 -1.55 -20.49 -1.64
CA ARG A 719 -2.92 -20.02 -1.92
C ARG A 719 -3.66 -20.92 -2.91
N GLN A 720 -3.00 -21.46 -3.94
CA GLN A 720 -3.66 -22.41 -4.84
C GLN A 720 -3.98 -23.73 -4.16
N LEU A 721 -3.10 -24.22 -3.28
CA LEU A 721 -3.37 -25.41 -2.48
C LEU A 721 -4.50 -25.17 -1.47
N PHE A 722 -4.60 -23.95 -0.91
CA PHE A 722 -5.72 -23.57 -0.05
C PHE A 722 -7.07 -23.63 -0.79
N LYS A 723 -7.17 -23.04 -1.98
CA LYS A 723 -8.37 -23.16 -2.84
C LYS A 723 -8.68 -24.63 -3.18
N LEU A 724 -7.66 -25.46 -3.40
CA LEU A 724 -7.84 -26.89 -3.69
C LEU A 724 -8.39 -27.65 -2.48
N ALA A 725 -7.92 -27.32 -1.28
CA ALA A 725 -8.49 -27.86 -0.05
C ALA A 725 -9.97 -27.46 0.10
N GLN A 726 -10.33 -26.20 -0.15
CA GLN A 726 -11.73 -25.73 -0.11
C GLN A 726 -12.61 -26.52 -1.10
N LEU A 727 -12.13 -26.73 -2.33
CA LEU A 727 -12.85 -27.53 -3.33
C LEU A 727 -13.11 -28.97 -2.88
N HIS A 728 -12.08 -29.63 -2.34
CA HIS A 728 -12.23 -31.01 -1.84
C HIS A 728 -13.16 -31.08 -0.61
N PHE A 729 -13.07 -30.11 0.30
CA PHE A 729 -13.93 -30.01 1.47
C PHE A 729 -15.40 -29.83 1.07
N ASN A 730 -15.69 -28.86 0.21
CA ASN A 730 -17.04 -28.59 -0.26
C ASN A 730 -17.61 -29.71 -1.13
N GLY A 731 -16.76 -30.42 -1.88
CA GLY A 731 -17.11 -31.60 -2.63
C GLY A 731 -17.29 -32.88 -1.80
N GLY A 732 -17.15 -32.83 -0.48
CA GLY A 732 -17.32 -33.99 0.40
C GLY A 732 -16.23 -35.05 0.23
N SER A 733 -15.01 -34.65 -0.16
CA SER A 733 -13.86 -35.52 -0.41
C SER A 733 -12.78 -35.37 0.69
N PRO A 734 -12.96 -35.97 1.89
CA PRO A 734 -12.09 -35.75 3.04
C PRO A 734 -10.64 -36.21 2.82
N GLY A 735 -10.42 -37.36 2.16
CA GLY A 735 -9.09 -37.89 1.91
C GLY A 735 -8.20 -36.95 1.09
N PRO A 736 -8.61 -36.54 -0.12
CA PRO A 736 -7.92 -35.52 -0.91
C PRO A 736 -7.74 -34.20 -0.14
N CYS A 737 -8.76 -33.73 0.57
CA CYS A 737 -8.68 -32.51 1.38
C CYS A 737 -7.53 -32.60 2.41
N LEU A 738 -7.56 -33.61 3.29
CA LEU A 738 -6.55 -33.81 4.34
C LEU A 738 -5.14 -34.03 3.78
N SER A 739 -5.00 -34.53 2.55
CA SER A 739 -3.69 -34.68 1.91
C SER A 739 -3.06 -33.35 1.47
N VAL A 740 -3.86 -32.36 1.09
CA VAL A 740 -3.41 -31.06 0.57
C VAL A 740 -3.14 -30.05 1.70
N MET A 741 -3.96 -30.09 2.76
CA MET A 741 -3.96 -29.11 3.85
C MET A 741 -2.60 -28.90 4.54
N PRO A 742 -1.80 -29.93 4.88
CA PRO A 742 -0.52 -29.72 5.58
C PRO A 742 0.45 -28.86 4.77
N ARG A 743 0.46 -29.06 3.45
CA ARG A 743 1.33 -28.32 2.54
C ARG A 743 0.87 -26.87 2.39
N ALA A 744 -0.44 -26.65 2.21
CA ALA A 744 -1.02 -25.30 2.18
C ALA A 744 -0.73 -24.54 3.48
N ARG A 745 -1.00 -25.17 4.63
CA ARG A 745 -0.77 -24.61 5.96
C ARG A 745 0.68 -24.23 6.18
N ARG A 746 1.63 -25.10 5.82
CA ARG A 746 3.08 -24.80 5.94
C ARG A 746 3.45 -23.54 5.16
N LEU A 747 3.11 -23.48 3.88
CA LEU A 747 3.47 -22.35 3.01
C LEU A 747 2.84 -21.05 3.50
N LEU A 748 1.53 -21.06 3.79
CA LEU A 748 0.83 -19.88 4.29
C LEU A 748 1.37 -19.43 5.66
N SER A 749 1.72 -20.36 6.54
CA SER A 749 2.32 -20.02 7.84
C SER A 749 3.69 -19.35 7.70
N ILE A 750 4.51 -19.77 6.73
CA ILE A 750 5.82 -19.15 6.44
C ILE A 750 5.63 -17.73 5.92
N HIS A 751 4.77 -17.54 4.92
CA HIS A 751 4.67 -16.26 4.22
C HIS A 751 3.72 -15.25 4.89
N CYS A 752 2.57 -15.71 5.39
CA CYS A 752 1.50 -14.89 5.96
C CYS A 752 1.49 -14.91 7.50
N GLY A 753 2.09 -15.94 8.11
CA GLY A 753 2.11 -16.18 9.55
C GLY A 753 1.04 -17.18 10.00
N PRO A 754 1.20 -17.78 11.19
CA PRO A 754 0.35 -18.88 11.67
C PRO A 754 -1.08 -18.46 12.06
N HIS A 755 -1.33 -17.16 12.18
CA HIS A 755 -2.63 -16.61 12.54
C HIS A 755 -3.33 -15.93 11.36
N CYS A 756 -2.88 -16.14 10.12
CA CYS A 756 -3.59 -15.59 8.98
C CYS A 756 -4.94 -16.30 8.78
N PRO A 757 -5.95 -15.62 8.22
CA PRO A 757 -7.30 -16.18 8.05
C PRO A 757 -7.31 -17.52 7.33
N GLU A 758 -6.51 -17.68 6.28
CA GLU A 758 -6.45 -18.91 5.48
C GLU A 758 -5.95 -20.10 6.31
N VAL A 759 -4.97 -19.89 7.22
CA VAL A 759 -4.47 -20.95 8.11
C VAL A 759 -5.52 -21.31 9.17
N GLN A 760 -6.26 -20.33 9.68
CA GLN A 760 -7.34 -20.56 10.65
C GLN A 760 -8.51 -21.31 10.00
N GLU A 761 -8.87 -20.98 8.77
CA GLU A 761 -9.91 -21.68 8.03
C GLU A 761 -9.50 -23.13 7.74
N LEU A 762 -8.24 -23.37 7.32
CA LEU A 762 -7.72 -24.72 7.20
C LEU A 762 -7.78 -25.49 8.52
N GLN A 763 -7.60 -24.84 9.68
CA GLN A 763 -7.77 -25.51 10.96
C GLN A 763 -9.24 -25.88 11.20
N ALA A 764 -10.16 -24.94 11.01
CA ALA A 764 -11.59 -25.19 11.20
C ALA A 764 -12.14 -26.29 10.25
N MET A 765 -11.68 -26.32 9.00
CA MET A 765 -12.00 -27.40 8.06
C MET A 765 -11.49 -28.76 8.57
N GLU A 766 -10.27 -28.81 9.13
CA GLU A 766 -9.69 -30.06 9.63
C GLU A 766 -10.48 -30.56 10.83
N ASP A 767 -10.81 -29.69 11.78
CA ASP A 767 -11.61 -30.01 12.96
C ASP A 767 -13.00 -30.56 12.57
N CYS A 768 -13.61 -29.98 11.53
CA CYS A 768 -14.88 -30.47 10.97
C CYS A 768 -14.74 -31.87 10.37
N LEU A 769 -13.69 -32.14 9.59
CA LEU A 769 -13.47 -33.45 8.98
C LEU A 769 -13.11 -34.53 10.01
N GLN A 770 -12.37 -34.18 11.07
CA GLN A 770 -12.06 -35.10 12.17
C GLN A 770 -13.29 -35.49 12.98
N GLY A 771 -14.35 -34.68 13.00
CA GLY A 771 -15.64 -35.04 13.60
C GLY A 771 -16.51 -35.96 12.73
N VAL A 772 -16.13 -36.17 11.47
CA VAL A 772 -16.89 -36.96 10.47
C VAL A 772 -16.22 -38.31 10.18
N LEU A 773 -14.90 -38.42 10.39
CA LEU A 773 -14.11 -39.66 10.32
C LEU A 773 -14.22 -40.45 11.62
#